data_AF-A0A6P5X269-F1
#
_entry.id   AF-A0A6P5X269-F1
#
_cell.length_a   1.000
_cell.length_b   1.000
_cell.length_c   1.000
_cell.angle_alpha   90.00
_cell.angle_beta   90.00
_cell.angle_gamma   90.00
#
_symmetry.space_group_name_H-M   'P 1'
#
loop_
_entity.id
_entity.type
_entity.pdbx_description
1 polymer ?
#
loop_
_entity_poly.entity_id
_entity_poly.type
_entity_poly.pdbx_seq_one_letter_code
_entity_poly.pdbx_strand_id
1 'polypeptide(L)'
;MLAGRESLSRLIGKRRRFLPHLQFILSSPIQSSLNLLSDKNGSLAETEGSKDKVEMPNCDLVTCPVCGNKVSGEDYTINSHLDGCLSRGTKRKLTQRTLLQLNFGCSQSKVQISSGESEQLSTSDLDKSPCDSEQNATGGFSKTIPSEEQSHDQRRQLPCTESVIRIDIAGSTENPISDGSVNIMDELPVLSTDNEEPRHCMDETVDSISGMPIDTFIVGRRFSDEKDVNLGASISLLRDPDNIKDSNAIKVVSASSACSKTLGYLPRELAQYLSPLIEKYCLSFEGYVIAVPRHSVDAVPIQIVCQNMMFNDEKGCDNFEDFKHLWRKALQVVEFAKNRPPNTTKYQQNFCLLLQEVLTSSNHLFTEDEKKFIESFTSLSEDSQRLFVRLYTRKGPWFRMSTIMYPEVCNPQQAVKELSATGYLCLIEDITELHGDDMKDILSLLTVSELRDILCTLRKKRTHGSRKQNLIASLLSCYKGGTCPVLPHLILERTEICIRTSSEAESLFWRAERLFFLNGEQDLSAFLLVDLGIVKYPTFNCIISEQIFPSKSDLLAYEEAIEVAQLMDQSLEENSFDLVLRCIMIAESRTSRSPEKLIDSTTPELMSRFLSCFSASWVYSKVILLGISFLEREHRYNDAIHLLRRLLNCFTCDRRRGYWTVRLSVDLEHMGCPNESLSVAEAGLLDPWVRAGSRMALQRRVLRLGKPPRRWKTPSFSESIKRKIKEVHIQGRPLNCEAGRKSRFYGEDGEQCGVEQLALHYYATEGGWQGVHTESGIWLTIFGLLMWDVLFSDLPNVFRTRFQTAPLDLETDHFYLARTSLIESQLQKIQEGLAEEILIASWELHIGTACRGVNWDRHSLSDLRAAVSCIRGPCLASFCRHLAQDYRSWSSGMPDLFLWRFHGDYKGEAKLVEVKGPRDQLSEQQRAWLLLLMDCGFIVEVCKVSPAITFP
;
A
#
# COMPACT_ATOMS: atom_id res chain seq x y z
N MET A 1 -13.91 -6.42 -10.45
CA MET A 1 -12.67 -6.61 -9.65
C MET A 1 -13.07 -7.29 -8.34
N LEU A 2 -12.24 -8.15 -7.76
CA LEU A 2 -12.54 -8.76 -6.45
C LEU A 2 -12.27 -7.77 -5.32
N ALA A 3 -13.14 -7.76 -4.31
CA ALA A 3 -12.99 -6.90 -3.15
C ALA A 3 -11.77 -7.30 -2.31
N GLY A 4 -11.12 -6.33 -1.69
CA GLY A 4 -9.91 -6.56 -0.88
C GLY A 4 -8.61 -6.75 -1.67
N ARG A 5 -8.64 -7.09 -2.97
CA ARG A 5 -7.43 -7.45 -3.75
C ARG A 5 -6.35 -6.37 -3.69
N GLU A 6 -6.68 -5.10 -3.95
CA GLU A 6 -5.70 -4.01 -3.83
C GLU A 6 -5.09 -3.88 -2.42
N SER A 7 -5.87 -4.12 -1.36
CA SER A 7 -5.38 -4.06 0.03
C SER A 7 -4.47 -5.24 0.39
N LEU A 8 -4.52 -6.32 -0.40
CA LEU A 8 -3.56 -7.41 -0.35
C LEU A 8 -2.31 -7.07 -1.17
N SER A 9 -2.47 -6.56 -2.40
CA SER A 9 -1.34 -6.12 -3.25
C SER A 9 -0.48 -5.03 -2.58
N ARG A 10 -1.08 -4.04 -1.91
CA ARG A 10 -0.35 -3.02 -1.11
C ARG A 10 0.39 -3.61 0.11
N LEU A 11 -0.11 -4.72 0.67
CA LEU A 11 0.50 -5.39 1.81
C LEU A 11 1.69 -6.28 1.39
N ILE A 12 1.54 -6.99 0.28
CA ILE A 12 2.60 -7.79 -0.36
C ILE A 12 3.71 -6.87 -0.86
N GLY A 13 3.33 -5.80 -1.56
CA GLY A 13 4.26 -4.89 -2.21
C GLY A 13 4.92 -5.50 -3.44
N LYS A 14 6.23 -5.27 -3.56
CA LYS A 14 7.09 -5.96 -4.52
C LYS A 14 7.11 -7.46 -4.21
N ARG A 15 6.51 -8.27 -5.08
CA ARG A 15 6.47 -9.74 -4.92
C ARG A 15 7.88 -10.31 -4.76
N ARG A 16 8.09 -11.10 -3.70
CA ARG A 16 9.32 -11.89 -3.46
C ARG A 16 9.50 -12.90 -4.59
N ARG A 17 10.75 -13.19 -4.99
CA ARG A 17 11.05 -14.23 -5.99
C ARG A 17 11.12 -15.59 -5.31
N PHE A 18 11.77 -15.65 -4.14
CA PHE A 18 11.81 -16.82 -3.27
C PHE A 18 10.73 -16.73 -2.16
N LEU A 19 10.09 -17.87 -1.90
CA LEU A 19 9.07 -18.04 -0.87
C LEU A 19 9.49 -19.23 0.02
N PRO A 20 10.26 -19.02 1.09
CA PRO A 20 10.80 -20.07 1.96
C PRO A 20 9.78 -21.11 2.41
N HIS A 21 8.55 -20.69 2.68
CA HIS A 21 7.50 -21.54 3.20
C HIS A 21 6.65 -22.19 2.10
N LEU A 22 6.89 -21.90 0.80
CA LEU A 22 6.05 -22.38 -0.30
C LEU A 22 5.87 -23.90 -0.32
N GLN A 23 6.96 -24.66 -0.16
CA GLN A 23 6.88 -26.13 -0.15
C GLN A 23 6.08 -26.65 1.06
N PHE A 24 6.15 -25.96 2.20
CA PHE A 24 5.34 -26.26 3.39
C PHE A 24 3.87 -25.87 3.16
N ILE A 25 3.58 -24.68 2.63
CA ILE A 25 2.24 -24.22 2.24
C ILE A 25 1.58 -25.20 1.25
N LEU A 26 2.35 -25.74 0.29
CA LEU A 26 1.90 -26.70 -0.72
C LEU A 26 1.84 -28.17 -0.23
N SER A 27 2.39 -28.51 0.93
CA SER A 27 2.35 -29.88 1.50
C SER A 27 1.57 -29.99 2.82
N SER A 28 1.33 -28.88 3.53
CA SER A 28 0.71 -28.85 4.85
C SER A 28 -0.67 -29.55 4.85
N PRO A 29 -0.91 -30.50 5.77
CA PRO A 29 -2.19 -31.19 5.88
C PRO A 29 -3.26 -30.24 6.42
N ILE A 30 -4.39 -30.15 5.72
CA ILE A 30 -5.38 -29.08 5.93
C ILE A 30 -6.56 -29.58 6.77
N GLN A 31 -6.49 -29.41 8.08
CA GLN A 31 -7.67 -29.49 8.94
C GLN A 31 -8.50 -28.19 8.82
N SER A 32 -9.36 -28.12 7.79
CA SER A 32 -10.38 -27.07 7.65
C SER A 32 -11.75 -27.62 8.02
N SER A 33 -12.58 -26.75 8.61
CA SER A 33 -14.02 -26.99 8.81
C SER A 33 -14.85 -26.96 7.52
N LEU A 34 -14.24 -26.53 6.41
CA LEU A 34 -14.86 -26.44 5.09
C LEU A 34 -14.29 -27.50 4.16
N ASN A 35 -15.16 -28.31 3.55
CA ASN A 35 -14.80 -29.23 2.47
C ASN A 35 -14.58 -28.45 1.15
N LEU A 36 -13.68 -27.46 1.12
CA LEU A 36 -13.49 -26.61 -0.07
C LEU A 36 -12.92 -27.38 -1.27
N LEU A 37 -12.14 -28.43 -0.99
CA LEU A 37 -11.42 -29.26 -1.96
C LEU A 37 -12.16 -30.55 -2.36
N SER A 38 -13.37 -30.81 -1.85
CA SER A 38 -14.19 -31.89 -2.42
C SER A 38 -14.81 -31.43 -3.73
N ASP A 39 -14.68 -32.26 -4.76
CA ASP A 39 -15.29 -32.02 -6.07
C ASP A 39 -16.81 -31.88 -6.00
N LYS A 40 -17.45 -31.35 -7.06
CA LYS A 40 -18.92 -31.14 -7.07
C LYS A 40 -19.74 -32.43 -6.88
N ASN A 41 -19.12 -33.59 -7.09
CA ASN A 41 -19.65 -34.90 -6.75
C ASN A 41 -18.82 -35.47 -5.58
N GLY A 42 -19.28 -35.27 -4.34
CA GLY A 42 -18.54 -35.70 -3.16
C GLY A 42 -18.51 -37.23 -2.98
N SER A 43 -17.32 -37.82 -3.01
CA SER A 43 -17.05 -39.20 -2.60
C SER A 43 -15.99 -39.23 -1.50
N LEU A 44 -16.30 -39.84 -0.35
CA LEU A 44 -15.34 -40.07 0.74
C LEU A 44 -14.44 -41.27 0.45
N ALA A 45 -13.26 -41.28 1.10
CA ALA A 45 -12.28 -42.35 0.97
C ALA A 45 -12.71 -43.66 1.66
N GLU A 46 -11.99 -44.73 1.32
CA GLU A 46 -12.37 -46.14 1.49
C GLU A 46 -12.38 -46.65 2.94
N THR A 47 -13.16 -47.72 3.17
CA THR A 47 -12.90 -48.74 4.20
C THR A 47 -13.15 -50.12 3.60
N GLU A 48 -12.57 -51.17 4.17
CA GLU A 48 -12.22 -52.41 3.48
C GLU A 48 -13.37 -53.36 3.09
N GLY A 49 -13.21 -54.01 1.93
CA GLY A 49 -13.23 -55.48 1.87
C GLY A 49 -14.54 -56.22 1.58
N SER A 50 -14.83 -56.47 0.30
CA SER A 50 -15.10 -57.84 -0.23
C SER A 50 -15.32 -57.84 -1.74
N LYS A 51 -15.17 -59.01 -2.37
CA LYS A 51 -15.56 -59.25 -3.78
C LYS A 51 -16.94 -59.89 -3.79
N ASP A 52 -17.87 -59.41 -4.62
CA ASP A 52 -18.24 -60.17 -5.81
C ASP A 52 -19.13 -59.40 -6.82
N LYS A 53 -19.14 -59.92 -8.06
CA LYS A 53 -20.10 -59.68 -9.17
C LYS A 53 -20.19 -58.28 -9.80
N VAL A 54 -19.95 -58.29 -11.10
CA VAL A 54 -20.24 -57.22 -12.07
C VAL A 54 -21.73 -57.22 -12.42
N GLU A 55 -22.37 -56.06 -12.32
CA GLU A 55 -23.54 -55.72 -13.14
C GLU A 55 -23.22 -54.46 -13.96
N MET A 56 -23.63 -54.43 -15.23
CA MET A 56 -23.41 -53.26 -16.10
C MET A 56 -24.54 -52.23 -15.95
N PRO A 57 -24.25 -50.92 -15.96
CA PRO A 57 -25.28 -49.90 -16.10
C PRO A 57 -26.00 -50.04 -17.44
N ASN A 58 -27.33 -50.00 -17.44
CA ASN A 58 -28.11 -49.90 -18.66
C ASN A 58 -27.80 -48.59 -19.38
N CYS A 59 -27.47 -48.65 -20.67
CA CYS A 59 -27.28 -47.48 -21.52
C CYS A 59 -28.65 -46.88 -21.91
N ASP A 60 -29.05 -45.78 -21.28
CA ASP A 60 -30.26 -45.04 -21.66
C ASP A 60 -30.15 -44.53 -23.11
N LEU A 61 -31.18 -44.79 -23.93
CA LEU A 61 -31.22 -44.45 -25.35
C LEU A 61 -31.96 -43.13 -25.60
N VAL A 62 -31.20 -42.07 -25.88
CA VAL A 62 -31.67 -40.70 -26.14
C VAL A 62 -32.04 -40.52 -27.62
N THR A 63 -33.08 -39.72 -27.92
CA THR A 63 -33.53 -39.50 -29.32
C THR A 63 -32.89 -38.25 -29.92
N CYS A 64 -32.16 -38.41 -31.03
CA CYS A 64 -31.50 -37.33 -31.76
C CYS A 64 -32.50 -36.36 -32.41
N PRO A 65 -32.48 -35.05 -32.08
CA PRO A 65 -33.43 -34.07 -32.61
C PRO A 65 -33.22 -33.70 -34.08
N VAL A 66 -32.08 -34.06 -34.68
CA VAL A 66 -31.71 -33.70 -36.07
C VAL A 66 -32.20 -34.76 -37.07
N CYS A 67 -32.19 -36.04 -36.69
CA CYS A 67 -32.56 -37.16 -37.57
C CYS A 67 -33.69 -38.07 -37.04
N GLY A 68 -34.03 -37.99 -35.75
CA GLY A 68 -35.07 -38.81 -35.11
C GLY A 68 -34.61 -40.20 -34.61
N ASN A 69 -33.36 -40.60 -34.85
CA ASN A 69 -32.84 -41.90 -34.41
C ASN A 69 -32.53 -41.91 -32.90
N LYS A 70 -32.62 -43.08 -32.26
CA LYS A 70 -32.15 -43.29 -30.88
C LYS A 70 -30.65 -43.63 -30.85
N VAL A 71 -29.94 -43.09 -29.87
CA VAL A 71 -28.47 -43.15 -29.69
C VAL A 71 -28.16 -43.35 -28.20
N SER A 72 -27.03 -43.98 -27.84
CA SER A 72 -26.62 -44.16 -26.45
C SER A 72 -26.44 -42.82 -25.73
N GLY A 73 -26.77 -42.74 -24.44
CA GLY A 73 -26.70 -41.53 -23.61
C GLY A 73 -25.29 -40.98 -23.35
N GLU A 74 -24.24 -41.69 -23.76
CA GLU A 74 -22.85 -41.27 -23.54
C GLU A 74 -22.49 -40.07 -24.43
N ASP A 75 -22.03 -38.96 -23.80
CA ASP A 75 -21.72 -37.68 -24.43
C ASP A 75 -20.92 -37.79 -25.73
N TYR A 76 -19.88 -38.62 -25.75
CA TYR A 76 -19.03 -38.79 -26.94
C TYR A 76 -19.82 -39.36 -28.13
N THR A 77 -20.75 -40.28 -27.89
CA THR A 77 -21.56 -40.92 -28.93
C THR A 77 -22.69 -40.01 -29.43
N ILE A 78 -23.33 -39.24 -28.54
CA ILE A 78 -24.34 -38.23 -28.90
C ILE A 78 -23.72 -37.12 -29.73
N ASN A 79 -22.61 -36.53 -29.28
CA ASN A 79 -22.02 -35.39 -29.98
C ASN A 79 -21.47 -35.80 -31.36
N SER A 80 -20.77 -36.94 -31.46
CA SER A 80 -20.32 -37.50 -32.74
C SER A 80 -21.49 -37.79 -33.70
N HIS A 81 -22.61 -38.31 -33.19
CA HIS A 81 -23.81 -38.54 -34.00
C HIS A 81 -24.48 -37.23 -34.45
N LEU A 82 -24.54 -36.21 -33.60
CA LEU A 82 -25.10 -34.88 -33.92
C LEU A 82 -24.28 -34.19 -35.01
N ASP A 83 -22.96 -34.15 -34.88
CA ASP A 83 -22.06 -33.60 -35.90
C ASP A 83 -22.18 -34.38 -37.22
N GLY A 84 -22.28 -35.71 -37.16
CA GLY A 84 -22.55 -36.59 -38.30
C GLY A 84 -23.91 -36.35 -38.98
N CYS A 85 -24.90 -35.80 -38.27
CA CYS A 85 -26.19 -35.40 -38.84
C CYS A 85 -26.18 -33.98 -39.41
N LEU A 86 -25.60 -33.02 -38.67
CA LEU A 86 -25.53 -31.61 -39.07
C LEU A 86 -24.66 -31.41 -40.34
N SER A 87 -23.55 -32.14 -40.44
CA SER A 87 -22.69 -32.15 -41.63
C SER A 87 -23.35 -32.73 -42.89
N ARG A 88 -24.42 -33.53 -42.75
CA ARG A 88 -25.17 -34.13 -43.87
C ARG A 88 -26.34 -33.28 -44.38
N GLY A 89 -26.56 -32.08 -43.82
CA GLY A 89 -27.42 -31.06 -44.43
C GLY A 89 -28.91 -31.38 -44.51
N THR A 90 -29.45 -32.22 -43.62
CA THR A 90 -30.90 -32.52 -43.59
C THR A 90 -31.73 -31.30 -43.19
N LYS A 91 -32.91 -31.15 -43.81
CA LYS A 91 -33.60 -29.85 -43.98
C LYS A 91 -34.40 -29.36 -42.75
N ARG A 92 -33.75 -29.13 -41.60
CA ARG A 92 -34.29 -28.29 -40.51
C ARG A 92 -33.22 -27.33 -39.99
N LYS A 93 -33.37 -26.03 -40.33
CA LYS A 93 -32.49 -24.94 -39.85
C LYS A 93 -32.75 -24.63 -38.37
N LEU A 94 -32.17 -25.42 -37.47
CA LEU A 94 -31.95 -25.02 -36.08
C LEU A 94 -30.74 -24.08 -36.01
N THR A 95 -30.83 -23.00 -35.24
CA THR A 95 -29.67 -22.12 -35.02
C THR A 95 -28.76 -22.69 -33.94
N GLN A 96 -27.47 -22.37 -33.92
CA GLN A 96 -26.55 -22.81 -32.85
C GLN A 96 -27.07 -22.48 -31.44
N ARG A 97 -27.75 -21.34 -31.28
CA ARG A 97 -28.36 -20.91 -30.02
C ARG A 97 -29.50 -21.84 -29.54
N THR A 98 -30.14 -22.57 -30.46
CA THR A 98 -31.22 -23.54 -30.18
C THR A 98 -30.67 -24.90 -29.75
N LEU A 99 -29.51 -25.32 -30.26
CA LEU A 99 -28.86 -26.58 -29.86
C LEU A 99 -28.35 -26.51 -28.41
N LEU A 100 -27.77 -25.38 -28.01
CA LEU A 100 -27.26 -25.11 -26.66
C LEU A 100 -28.34 -25.00 -25.56
N GLN A 101 -29.61 -25.28 -25.85
CA GLN A 101 -30.71 -25.28 -24.88
C GLN A 101 -31.39 -26.65 -24.72
N LEU A 102 -30.92 -27.69 -25.41
CA LEU A 102 -31.45 -29.04 -25.31
C LEU A 102 -30.73 -29.83 -24.22
N ASN A 103 -31.17 -29.66 -22.97
CA ASN A 103 -30.84 -30.60 -21.90
C ASN A 103 -31.43 -31.97 -22.24
N PHE A 104 -30.59 -32.95 -22.56
CA PHE A 104 -30.98 -34.36 -22.73
C PHE A 104 -31.21 -35.07 -21.38
N GLY A 105 -32.05 -34.47 -20.53
CA GLY A 105 -32.45 -35.06 -19.25
C GLY A 105 -33.44 -36.21 -19.45
N CYS A 106 -33.26 -37.30 -18.71
CA CYS A 106 -34.16 -38.45 -18.76
C CYS A 106 -35.57 -38.06 -18.31
N SER A 107 -36.58 -38.37 -19.13
CA SER A 107 -37.95 -37.93 -18.92
C SER A 107 -38.67 -38.81 -17.90
N GLN A 108 -38.80 -38.35 -16.65
CA GLN A 108 -39.70 -38.99 -15.68
C GLN A 108 -41.14 -38.97 -16.21
N SER A 109 -41.70 -40.16 -16.41
CA SER A 109 -43.02 -40.37 -16.96
C SER A 109 -44.12 -40.12 -15.91
N LYS A 110 -45.24 -39.54 -16.34
CA LYS A 110 -46.46 -39.53 -15.54
C LYS A 110 -47.00 -40.95 -15.44
N VAL A 111 -47.18 -41.45 -14.22
CA VAL A 111 -48.13 -42.55 -13.98
C VAL A 111 -49.54 -41.95 -13.97
N GLN A 112 -50.38 -42.38 -14.91
CA GLN A 112 -51.83 -42.24 -14.79
C GLN A 112 -52.42 -43.58 -14.37
N ILE A 113 -53.21 -43.56 -13.31
CA ILE A 113 -54.25 -44.55 -13.04
C ILE A 113 -55.57 -43.77 -12.99
N SER A 114 -56.65 -44.39 -13.44
CA SER A 114 -57.98 -43.79 -13.60
C SER A 114 -59.06 -44.79 -13.20
N SER A 115 -60.26 -44.27 -12.91
CA SER A 115 -61.41 -44.90 -12.22
C SER A 115 -61.24 -44.97 -10.68
N GLY A 116 -62.28 -44.71 -9.88
CA GLY A 116 -63.65 -44.30 -10.23
C GLY A 116 -64.40 -43.62 -9.07
N GLU A 117 -65.70 -43.41 -9.30
CA GLU A 117 -66.88 -43.25 -8.40
C GLU A 117 -66.67 -43.22 -6.85
N SER A 118 -67.46 -42.51 -6.04
CA SER A 118 -68.81 -41.94 -6.27
C SER A 118 -69.19 -40.75 -5.35
N GLU A 119 -70.25 -40.04 -5.76
CA GLU A 119 -71.34 -39.43 -4.96
C GLU A 119 -71.14 -38.37 -3.85
N GLN A 120 -72.28 -37.74 -3.53
CA GLN A 120 -72.52 -36.69 -2.54
C GLN A 120 -73.28 -37.27 -1.34
N LEU A 121 -73.19 -36.64 -0.16
CA LEU A 121 -74.22 -36.44 0.89
C LEU A 121 -73.51 -35.69 2.05
N SER A 122 -73.75 -34.41 2.37
CA SER A 122 -74.94 -33.71 2.90
C SER A 122 -75.03 -33.69 4.45
N THR A 123 -75.43 -32.54 5.02
CA THR A 123 -75.96 -32.33 6.41
C THR A 123 -75.01 -32.64 7.59
N SER A 124 -75.11 -32.03 8.78
CA SER A 124 -75.83 -30.80 9.26
C SER A 124 -75.39 -30.43 10.70
N ASP A 125 -75.57 -29.16 11.07
CA ASP A 125 -75.99 -28.62 12.39
C ASP A 125 -75.30 -28.96 13.75
N LEU A 126 -74.92 -27.86 14.42
CA LEU A 126 -75.23 -27.45 15.81
C LEU A 126 -74.61 -28.11 17.08
N ASP A 127 -74.42 -27.19 18.05
CA ASP A 127 -74.65 -27.28 19.52
C ASP A 127 -73.61 -27.84 20.53
N LYS A 128 -73.15 -26.88 21.37
CA LYS A 128 -73.12 -26.85 22.86
C LYS A 128 -72.10 -27.64 23.70
N SER A 129 -71.65 -26.92 24.75
CA SER A 129 -70.95 -27.34 25.97
C SER A 129 -71.89 -27.90 27.06
N PRO A 130 -71.37 -28.69 28.02
CA PRO A 130 -71.17 -28.21 29.42
C PRO A 130 -69.69 -28.40 29.89
N CYS A 131 -69.10 -27.68 30.87
CA CYS A 131 -69.39 -27.52 32.33
C CYS A 131 -69.17 -28.81 33.15
N ASP A 132 -68.41 -28.88 34.27
CA ASP A 132 -67.59 -27.91 35.05
C ASP A 132 -66.29 -28.63 35.57
N SER A 133 -65.55 -28.39 36.68
CA SER A 133 -65.66 -27.54 37.90
C SER A 133 -64.31 -27.36 38.67
N GLU A 134 -64.29 -26.39 39.61
CA GLU A 134 -63.71 -26.32 40.98
C GLU A 134 -62.35 -27.00 41.39
N GLN A 135 -61.55 -26.52 42.37
CA GLN A 135 -61.71 -25.49 43.42
C GLN A 135 -60.34 -24.98 43.99
N ASN A 136 -60.29 -23.73 44.50
CA ASN A 136 -59.44 -23.14 45.59
C ASN A 136 -57.89 -23.39 45.69
N ALA A 137 -57.02 -22.49 46.19
CA ALA A 137 -56.98 -21.04 46.55
C ALA A 137 -55.46 -20.70 46.88
N THR A 138 -54.93 -19.62 47.49
CA THR A 138 -55.42 -18.42 48.22
C THR A 138 -54.33 -17.30 48.27
N GLY A 139 -54.66 -16.01 48.12
CA GLY A 139 -53.89 -14.82 48.58
C GLY A 139 -52.55 -14.44 47.88
N GLY A 140 -52.19 -13.18 47.63
CA GLY A 140 -52.95 -11.91 47.58
C GLY A 140 -52.42 -10.77 48.49
N PHE A 141 -51.81 -9.72 47.92
CA PHE A 141 -51.77 -8.34 48.47
C PHE A 141 -51.44 -7.26 47.39
N SER A 142 -51.68 -5.99 47.74
CA SER A 142 -51.76 -4.73 46.94
C SER A 142 -50.47 -4.31 46.18
N LYS A 143 -50.41 -3.39 45.18
CA LYS A 143 -50.98 -2.02 44.98
C LYS A 143 -50.57 -1.02 46.10
N THR A 144 -50.26 0.28 45.89
CA THR A 144 -50.52 1.24 44.80
C THR A 144 -49.46 2.39 44.77
N ILE A 145 -49.52 3.27 43.75
CA ILE A 145 -48.84 4.58 43.54
C ILE A 145 -49.55 5.64 44.46
N PRO A 146 -48.97 6.76 45.01
CA PRO A 146 -48.40 7.88 44.21
C PRO A 146 -47.37 8.91 44.80
N SER A 147 -46.85 9.76 43.90
CA SER A 147 -46.55 11.22 43.93
C SER A 147 -45.92 11.97 45.14
N GLU A 148 -44.92 12.83 44.81
CA GLU A 148 -44.71 14.22 45.31
C GLU A 148 -44.33 14.41 46.82
N GLU A 149 -43.67 15.49 47.29
CA GLU A 149 -43.16 16.74 46.69
C GLU A 149 -41.98 17.36 47.51
N GLN A 150 -41.29 18.35 46.92
CA GLN A 150 -40.58 19.51 47.54
C GLN A 150 -39.37 19.36 48.50
N SER A 151 -38.64 20.48 48.57
CA SER A 151 -37.29 20.73 49.11
C SER A 151 -37.23 21.24 50.56
N HIS A 152 -36.05 21.13 51.20
CA HIS A 152 -35.48 22.27 51.96
C HIS A 152 -33.95 22.20 52.12
N ASP A 153 -33.36 23.10 52.93
CA ASP A 153 -31.98 23.64 52.79
C ASP A 153 -31.23 23.79 54.14
N GLN A 154 -29.93 24.10 54.07
CA GLN A 154 -29.03 24.72 55.07
C GLN A 154 -28.06 23.87 55.95
N ARG A 155 -26.80 23.82 55.47
CA ARG A 155 -25.61 24.55 56.01
C ARG A 155 -24.92 24.10 57.33
N ARG A 156 -23.60 24.41 57.39
CA ARG A 156 -22.59 24.27 58.49
C ARG A 156 -21.86 22.90 58.46
N GLN A 157 -20.58 22.77 58.86
CA GLN A 157 -19.65 23.74 59.48
C GLN A 157 -18.17 23.50 59.07
N LEU A 158 -17.29 24.48 59.33
CA LEU A 158 -15.82 24.46 59.14
C LEU A 158 -15.11 24.20 60.48
N PRO A 159 -13.84 23.73 60.49
CA PRO A 159 -12.73 24.67 60.79
C PRO A 159 -11.39 24.40 60.07
N CYS A 160 -10.42 25.31 60.23
CA CYS A 160 -9.02 25.21 59.79
C CYS A 160 -8.05 25.75 60.86
N THR A 161 -6.83 25.19 60.94
CA THR A 161 -5.56 25.72 61.50
C THR A 161 -4.45 24.77 60.99
N GLU A 162 -3.30 25.19 60.43
CA GLU A 162 -2.14 25.89 61.02
C GLU A 162 -1.39 25.10 62.13
N SER A 163 -0.05 25.05 62.24
CA SER A 163 1.09 25.37 61.33
C SER A 163 2.45 24.92 61.98
N VAL A 164 3.61 25.32 61.43
CA VAL A 164 4.91 25.63 62.14
C VAL A 164 6.03 24.56 62.41
N ILE A 165 7.15 24.67 61.64
CA ILE A 165 8.61 24.73 62.02
C ILE A 165 9.53 23.48 62.28
N ARG A 166 10.44 23.23 61.30
CA ARG A 166 11.95 23.10 61.27
C ARG A 166 12.81 22.02 62.02
N ILE A 167 14.07 21.93 61.52
CA ILE A 167 15.37 21.40 62.03
C ILE A 167 15.75 20.05 61.40
N ASP A 168 16.72 19.91 60.47
CA ASP A 168 18.18 20.25 60.41
C ASP A 168 19.07 19.18 61.14
N ILE A 169 20.28 18.75 60.72
CA ILE A 169 21.20 19.09 59.61
C ILE A 169 22.24 17.95 59.35
N ALA A 170 23.00 18.03 58.23
CA ALA A 170 24.33 17.42 57.91
C ALA A 170 24.38 16.27 56.85
N GLY A 171 25.39 16.22 55.94
CA GLY A 171 26.38 17.25 55.58
C GLY A 171 27.59 16.78 54.72
N SER A 172 28.01 17.63 53.76
CA SER A 172 29.23 17.58 52.89
C SER A 172 29.27 16.50 51.78
N THR A 173 29.95 16.67 50.62
CA THR A 173 30.94 17.68 50.12
C THR A 173 30.53 18.31 48.75
N GLU A 174 31.43 19.06 48.08
CA GLU A 174 31.11 20.12 47.09
C GLU A 174 31.59 19.89 45.63
N ASN A 175 30.79 20.38 44.66
CA ASN A 175 31.19 20.99 43.36
C ASN A 175 31.96 20.13 42.29
N PRO A 176 32.15 20.62 41.04
CA PRO A 176 31.08 20.91 40.08
C PRO A 176 31.39 20.36 38.65
N ILE A 177 30.40 19.82 37.91
CA ILE A 177 30.63 19.34 36.52
C ILE A 177 29.55 19.81 35.53
N SER A 178 30.04 20.54 34.52
CA SER A 178 29.57 20.76 33.14
C SER A 178 28.07 20.79 32.80
N ASP A 179 27.67 21.90 32.17
CA ASP A 179 26.63 21.91 31.15
C ASP A 179 27.05 21.00 29.96
N GLY A 180 26.09 20.40 29.26
CA GLY A 180 26.29 19.14 28.54
C GLY A 180 25.67 19.11 27.13
N SER A 181 25.97 20.10 26.30
CA SER A 181 25.54 20.11 24.89
C SER A 181 26.22 18.99 24.09
N VAL A 182 25.53 17.85 23.92
CA VAL A 182 26.02 16.72 23.13
C VAL A 182 25.95 17.04 21.63
N ASN A 183 26.99 17.69 21.13
CA ASN A 183 27.28 17.75 19.69
C ASN A 183 27.64 16.34 19.21
N ILE A 184 26.66 15.62 18.64
CA ILE A 184 26.95 14.41 17.86
C ILE A 184 27.61 14.87 16.56
N MET A 185 28.92 14.65 16.45
CA MET A 185 29.66 14.89 15.20
C MET A 185 29.26 13.83 14.16
N ASP A 186 29.17 14.23 12.89
CA ASP A 186 29.15 13.30 11.75
C ASP A 186 30.50 12.53 11.73
N GLU A 187 30.60 11.38 12.39
CA GLU A 187 31.71 10.44 12.17
C GLU A 187 31.55 9.78 10.80
N LEU A 188 32.08 10.44 9.77
CA LEU A 188 32.34 9.83 8.47
C LEU A 188 33.34 8.67 8.64
N PRO A 189 33.12 7.51 8.00
CA PRO A 189 33.97 6.36 8.19
C PRO A 189 35.40 6.65 7.72
N VAL A 190 36.37 6.38 8.59
CA VAL A 190 37.80 6.47 8.27
C VAL A 190 38.11 5.50 7.13
N LEU A 191 38.61 6.03 6.02
CA LEU A 191 39.12 5.24 4.89
C LEU A 191 40.25 4.32 5.40
N SER A 192 39.98 3.01 5.45
CA SER A 192 40.94 2.00 5.89
C SER A 192 42.15 1.99 4.97
N THR A 193 43.32 2.35 5.51
CA THR A 193 44.59 2.31 4.82
C THR A 193 45.10 0.88 4.68
N ASP A 194 44.84 0.24 3.54
CA ASP A 194 45.56 -0.96 3.16
C ASP A 194 45.72 -1.10 1.63
N ASN A 195 46.90 -1.58 1.24
CA ASN A 195 47.39 -1.92 -0.10
C ASN A 195 47.79 -0.79 -1.09
N GLU A 196 49.04 -0.95 -1.54
CA GLU A 196 49.73 -0.41 -2.74
C GLU A 196 49.73 1.11 -3.00
N GLU A 197 50.80 1.76 -2.54
CA GLU A 197 51.24 3.06 -3.06
C GLU A 197 51.52 3.00 -4.57
N PRO A 198 50.98 3.92 -5.39
CA PRO A 198 51.40 4.08 -6.77
C PRO A 198 52.87 4.50 -6.83
N ARG A 199 53.74 3.65 -7.40
CA ARG A 199 55.19 3.90 -7.50
C ARG A 199 55.56 4.94 -8.56
N HIS A 200 55.12 6.18 -8.37
CA HIS A 200 55.67 7.36 -9.02
C HIS A 200 56.16 8.35 -7.95
N CYS A 201 57.46 8.27 -7.66
CA CYS A 201 58.16 9.28 -6.86
C CYS A 201 58.32 10.55 -7.71
N MET A 202 57.33 11.43 -7.66
CA MET A 202 57.43 12.80 -8.16
C MET A 202 57.99 13.66 -7.04
N ASP A 203 59.13 14.31 -7.30
CA ASP A 203 59.76 15.27 -6.38
C ASP A 203 59.06 16.63 -6.54
N GLU A 204 57.84 16.73 -5.99
CA GLU A 204 56.95 17.88 -6.18
C GLU A 204 57.45 19.13 -5.43
N THR A 205 58.22 19.95 -6.15
CA THR A 205 58.51 21.35 -5.78
C THR A 205 57.23 22.21 -5.81
N VAL A 206 57.19 23.26 -5.00
CA VAL A 206 56.01 24.15 -4.84
C VAL A 206 55.52 24.71 -6.18
N ASP A 207 56.45 25.08 -7.07
CA ASP A 207 56.14 25.60 -8.41
C ASP A 207 55.35 24.62 -9.29
N SER A 208 55.46 23.31 -9.05
CA SER A 208 54.79 22.26 -9.83
C SER A 208 53.27 22.22 -9.64
N ILE A 209 52.75 22.86 -8.58
CA ILE A 209 51.34 22.82 -8.20
C ILE A 209 50.55 24.00 -8.80
N SER A 210 51.22 25.13 -9.02
CA SER A 210 50.65 26.29 -9.70
C SER A 210 50.28 25.92 -11.15
N GLY A 211 49.04 26.15 -11.56
CA GLY A 211 48.59 25.81 -12.91
C GLY A 211 48.10 24.37 -13.13
N MET A 212 48.13 23.48 -12.12
CA MET A 212 47.57 22.13 -12.29
C MET A 212 46.03 22.16 -12.46
N PRO A 213 45.47 21.50 -13.48
CA PRO A 213 44.02 21.40 -13.68
C PRO A 213 43.38 20.32 -12.82
N ILE A 214 42.37 20.70 -12.06
CA ILE A 214 41.49 19.83 -11.27
C ILE A 214 40.11 19.82 -11.93
N ASP A 215 39.71 18.68 -12.51
CA ASP A 215 38.35 18.50 -13.02
C ASP A 215 37.43 18.02 -11.90
N THR A 216 36.31 18.70 -11.69
CA THR A 216 35.33 18.42 -10.64
C THR A 216 33.93 18.84 -11.10
N PHE A 217 32.96 18.97 -10.19
CA PHE A 217 31.58 19.29 -10.54
C PHE A 217 30.99 20.37 -9.61
N ILE A 218 30.20 21.28 -10.16
CA ILE A 218 29.29 22.12 -9.37
C ILE A 218 28.11 21.25 -8.92
N VAL A 219 27.96 21.09 -7.60
CA VAL A 219 26.81 20.45 -6.96
C VAL A 219 25.90 21.48 -6.29
N GLY A 220 24.76 21.04 -5.75
CA GLY A 220 23.83 21.92 -5.04
C GLY A 220 23.05 22.90 -5.92
N ARG A 221 23.09 22.74 -7.26
CA ARG A 221 22.47 23.60 -8.28
C ARG A 221 21.04 24.08 -8.02
N ARG A 222 20.22 23.33 -7.27
CA ARG A 222 18.89 23.76 -6.80
C ARG A 222 18.89 25.02 -5.92
N PHE A 223 20.04 25.39 -5.36
CA PHE A 223 20.28 26.60 -4.55
C PHE A 223 21.14 27.65 -5.29
N SER A 224 21.21 27.57 -6.63
CA SER A 224 21.93 28.55 -7.44
C SER A 224 21.05 29.76 -7.79
N ASP A 225 21.69 30.93 -7.87
CA ASP A 225 21.05 32.18 -8.30
C ASP A 225 20.77 32.19 -9.82
N GLU A 226 21.41 31.28 -10.57
CA GLU A 226 21.41 31.25 -12.03
C GLU A 226 21.23 29.81 -12.54
N LYS A 227 20.05 29.52 -13.08
CA LYS A 227 19.59 28.17 -13.46
C LYS A 227 20.22 27.63 -14.74
N ASP A 228 20.65 28.51 -15.64
CA ASP A 228 21.30 28.16 -16.90
C ASP A 228 22.81 28.40 -16.77
N VAL A 229 23.62 27.48 -17.30
CA VAL A 229 25.09 27.59 -17.27
C VAL A 229 25.63 27.42 -18.68
N ASN A 230 26.48 28.34 -19.11
CA ASN A 230 27.05 28.33 -20.46
C ASN A 230 28.36 27.53 -20.49
N LEU A 231 28.60 26.83 -21.61
CA LEU A 231 29.87 26.15 -21.88
C LEU A 231 31.01 27.17 -21.92
N GLY A 232 32.12 26.87 -21.23
CA GLY A 232 33.27 27.77 -21.13
C GLY A 232 33.07 29.01 -20.26
N ALA A 233 31.96 29.12 -19.51
CA ALA A 233 31.75 30.22 -18.57
C ALA A 233 32.83 30.20 -17.48
N SER A 234 33.49 31.34 -17.27
CA SER A 234 34.53 31.52 -16.25
C SER A 234 33.96 31.56 -14.83
N ILE A 235 34.62 30.85 -13.92
CA ILE A 235 34.21 30.69 -12.52
C ILE A 235 35.37 30.97 -11.57
N SER A 236 35.04 31.30 -10.33
CA SER A 236 35.99 31.32 -9.21
C SER A 236 35.39 30.67 -7.96
N LEU A 237 36.25 30.32 -7.00
CA LEU A 237 35.84 29.71 -5.74
C LEU A 237 35.85 30.71 -4.58
N LEU A 238 34.84 30.64 -3.72
CA LEU A 238 34.69 31.46 -2.53
C LEU A 238 34.34 30.59 -1.32
N ARG A 239 34.99 30.81 -0.18
CA ARG A 239 34.63 30.12 1.08
C ARG A 239 33.27 30.58 1.61
N ASP A 240 32.53 29.63 2.20
CA ASP A 240 31.21 29.86 2.78
C ASP A 240 31.13 29.26 4.20
N PRO A 241 31.80 29.87 5.20
CA PRO A 241 31.87 29.32 6.56
C PRO A 241 30.51 29.33 7.28
N ASP A 242 29.62 30.27 6.92
CA ASP A 242 28.27 30.42 7.51
C ASP A 242 27.26 29.38 7.00
N ASN A 243 27.70 28.38 6.23
CA ASN A 243 26.81 27.38 5.65
C ASN A 243 26.32 26.38 6.71
N ILE A 244 25.03 26.49 7.05
CA ILE A 244 24.33 25.70 8.08
C ILE A 244 24.50 24.16 7.93
N LYS A 245 24.93 23.66 6.75
CA LYS A 245 25.06 22.22 6.46
C LYS A 245 26.49 21.71 6.34
N ASP A 246 27.47 22.59 6.13
CA ASP A 246 28.87 22.20 5.96
C ASP A 246 29.79 23.41 6.19
N SER A 247 30.46 23.46 7.34
CA SER A 247 31.39 24.56 7.67
C SER A 247 32.57 24.64 6.70
N ASN A 248 32.86 23.59 5.93
CA ASN A 248 33.88 23.56 4.87
C ASN A 248 33.35 23.96 3.48
N ALA A 249 32.09 24.40 3.35
CA ALA A 249 31.49 24.70 2.06
C ALA A 249 32.31 25.72 1.24
N ILE A 250 32.41 25.45 -0.06
CA ILE A 250 33.03 26.33 -1.04
C ILE A 250 31.99 26.61 -2.13
N LYS A 251 31.57 27.88 -2.25
CA LYS A 251 30.73 28.39 -3.33
C LYS A 251 31.52 28.45 -4.63
N VAL A 252 30.86 28.09 -5.72
CA VAL A 252 31.32 28.35 -7.09
C VAL A 252 30.53 29.54 -7.61
N VAL A 253 31.23 30.62 -7.99
CA VAL A 253 30.60 31.87 -8.45
C VAL A 253 31.00 32.23 -9.88
N SER A 254 30.13 32.97 -10.58
CA SER A 254 30.39 33.47 -11.93
C SER A 254 31.41 34.63 -11.91
N ALA A 255 32.50 34.52 -12.68
CA ALA A 255 33.52 35.59 -12.75
C ALA A 255 33.10 36.81 -13.63
N SER A 256 32.00 36.69 -14.39
CA SER A 256 31.59 37.69 -15.37
C SER A 256 30.76 38.85 -14.80
N SER A 257 31.46 39.91 -14.40
CA SER A 257 30.98 41.30 -14.21
C SER A 257 29.97 41.63 -13.09
N ALA A 258 30.36 42.61 -12.25
CA ALA A 258 29.56 43.44 -11.33
C ALA A 258 28.74 42.76 -10.20
N CYS A 259 28.29 41.52 -10.35
CA CYS A 259 27.59 40.78 -9.29
C CYS A 259 27.93 39.29 -9.38
N SER A 260 28.68 38.78 -8.41
CA SER A 260 29.11 37.37 -8.34
C SER A 260 27.94 36.47 -7.93
N LYS A 261 27.22 35.93 -8.91
CA LYS A 261 26.12 34.99 -8.68
C LYS A 261 26.65 33.62 -8.24
N THR A 262 25.94 32.97 -7.33
CA THR A 262 26.21 31.61 -6.87
C THR A 262 25.74 30.61 -7.91
N LEU A 263 26.68 29.96 -8.60
CA LEU A 263 26.38 28.85 -9.52
C LEU A 263 26.16 27.54 -8.75
N GLY A 264 26.68 27.41 -7.54
CA GLY A 264 26.47 26.27 -6.65
C GLY A 264 27.64 26.09 -5.70
N TYR A 265 27.97 24.85 -5.37
CA TYR A 265 29.02 24.49 -4.42
C TYR A 265 29.94 23.40 -4.99
N LEU A 266 31.14 23.24 -4.44
CA LEU A 266 31.94 22.03 -4.63
C LEU A 266 31.37 20.84 -3.82
N PRO A 267 31.72 19.58 -4.15
CA PRO A 267 31.37 18.41 -3.34
C PRO A 267 32.00 18.49 -1.95
N ARG A 268 31.27 18.10 -0.89
CA ARG A 268 31.72 18.15 0.52
C ARG A 268 33.04 17.39 0.71
N GLU A 269 33.18 16.28 -0.01
CA GLU A 269 34.32 15.37 -0.01
C GLU A 269 35.61 16.03 -0.53
N LEU A 270 35.49 17.02 -1.43
CA LEU A 270 36.59 17.83 -1.93
C LEU A 270 36.75 19.13 -1.12
N ALA A 271 35.63 19.73 -0.74
CA ALA A 271 35.58 20.98 0.02
C ALA A 271 36.27 20.85 1.39
N GLN A 272 36.13 19.72 2.09
CA GLN A 272 36.84 19.44 3.36
C GLN A 272 38.37 19.53 3.26
N TYR A 273 38.96 19.32 2.08
CA TYR A 273 40.41 19.40 1.87
C TYR A 273 40.82 20.74 1.26
N LEU A 274 40.04 21.28 0.32
CA LEU A 274 40.32 22.59 -0.28
C LEU A 274 40.01 23.77 0.66
N SER A 275 39.10 23.62 1.62
CA SER A 275 38.72 24.68 2.56
C SER A 275 39.90 25.10 3.47
N PRO A 276 40.55 24.18 4.20
CA PRO A 276 41.80 24.49 4.92
C PRO A 276 42.92 25.01 4.01
N LEU A 277 42.98 24.59 2.74
CA LEU A 277 43.99 25.06 1.81
C LEU A 277 43.79 26.53 1.40
N ILE A 278 42.53 26.94 1.14
CA ILE A 278 42.16 28.34 0.87
C ILE A 278 42.42 29.20 2.12
N GLU A 279 42.04 28.74 3.31
CA GLU A 279 42.15 29.54 4.54
C GLU A 279 43.57 29.62 5.12
N LYS A 280 44.27 28.50 5.25
CA LYS A 280 45.60 28.44 5.91
C LYS A 280 46.74 28.91 5.00
N TYR A 281 46.58 28.82 3.69
CA TYR A 281 47.63 29.15 2.70
C TYR A 281 47.19 30.17 1.64
N CYS A 282 46.03 30.81 1.81
CA CYS A 282 45.52 31.88 0.92
C CYS A 282 45.41 31.48 -0.56
N LEU A 283 45.20 30.19 -0.86
CA LEU A 283 45.10 29.73 -2.25
C LEU A 283 43.84 30.31 -2.93
N SER A 284 44.04 30.85 -4.14
CA SER A 284 42.94 31.27 -5.02
C SER A 284 42.71 30.24 -6.13
N PHE A 285 41.47 30.07 -6.56
CA PHE A 285 41.10 29.13 -7.61
C PHE A 285 40.14 29.78 -8.61
N GLU A 286 40.52 29.75 -9.88
CA GLU A 286 39.68 30.12 -11.01
C GLU A 286 39.52 28.92 -11.97
N GLY A 287 38.53 28.99 -12.85
CA GLY A 287 38.20 27.85 -13.70
C GLY A 287 37.19 28.16 -14.79
N TYR A 288 36.72 27.11 -15.46
CA TYR A 288 35.68 27.19 -16.48
C TYR A 288 34.81 25.93 -16.55
N VAL A 289 33.61 26.09 -17.12
CA VAL A 289 32.64 25.01 -17.34
C VAL A 289 33.04 24.15 -18.54
N ILE A 290 33.32 22.86 -18.30
CA ILE A 290 33.74 21.87 -19.32
C ILE A 290 32.53 21.36 -20.12
N ALA A 291 31.37 21.22 -19.48
CA ALA A 291 30.16 20.71 -20.12
C ALA A 291 28.88 21.27 -19.47
N VAL A 292 27.82 21.40 -20.27
CA VAL A 292 26.48 21.79 -19.79
C VAL A 292 25.62 20.52 -19.68
N PRO A 293 24.96 20.25 -18.53
CA PRO A 293 24.13 19.07 -18.36
C PRO A 293 22.78 19.17 -19.07
N ARG A 294 22.01 18.07 -19.07
CA ARG A 294 20.69 18.01 -19.71
C ARG A 294 19.57 18.62 -18.88
N HIS A 295 19.71 18.65 -17.56
CA HIS A 295 18.78 19.32 -16.65
C HIS A 295 19.52 20.36 -15.80
N SER A 296 18.90 21.51 -15.55
CA SER A 296 19.52 22.67 -14.87
C SER A 296 19.94 22.42 -13.41
N VAL A 297 19.45 21.32 -12.81
CA VAL A 297 19.75 20.87 -11.44
C VAL A 297 20.81 19.77 -11.35
N ASP A 298 21.21 19.18 -12.48
CA ASP A 298 22.27 18.16 -12.54
C ASP A 298 23.64 18.76 -12.18
N ALA A 299 24.59 17.91 -11.77
CA ALA A 299 25.95 18.36 -11.49
C ALA A 299 26.66 18.85 -12.79
N VAL A 300 27.30 20.02 -12.73
CA VAL A 300 27.92 20.69 -13.89
C VAL A 300 29.43 20.43 -13.90
N PRO A 301 30.01 19.73 -14.90
CA PRO A 301 31.45 19.51 -14.98
C PRO A 301 32.25 20.81 -15.18
N ILE A 302 33.25 21.03 -14.33
CA ILE A 302 34.10 22.23 -14.28
C ILE A 302 35.57 21.83 -14.14
N GLN A 303 36.46 22.63 -14.74
CA GLN A 303 37.90 22.57 -14.47
C GLN A 303 38.27 23.79 -13.63
N ILE A 304 38.96 23.58 -12.51
CA ILE A 304 39.52 24.63 -11.66
C ILE A 304 41.05 24.50 -11.63
N VAL A 305 41.72 25.63 -11.42
CA VAL A 305 43.18 25.74 -11.42
C VAL A 305 43.58 26.62 -10.24
N CYS A 306 44.57 26.19 -9.45
CA CYS A 306 45.14 27.01 -8.39
C CYS A 306 45.96 28.17 -9.00
N GLN A 307 45.62 29.41 -8.65
CA GLN A 307 46.36 30.60 -9.03
C GLN A 307 47.27 31.07 -7.87
N ASN A 308 48.56 31.15 -8.19
CA ASN A 308 49.60 31.97 -7.56
C ASN A 308 49.78 31.79 -6.03
N MET A 309 50.68 30.89 -5.63
CA MET A 309 51.07 30.73 -4.23
C MET A 309 51.99 31.86 -3.75
N MET A 310 51.57 32.58 -2.72
CA MET A 310 52.40 33.53 -1.98
C MET A 310 52.88 32.90 -0.67
N PHE A 311 53.86 31.99 -0.74
CA PHE A 311 54.57 31.53 0.46
C PHE A 311 55.44 32.68 0.99
N ASN A 312 55.01 33.29 2.10
CA ASN A 312 55.88 34.17 2.88
C ASN A 312 56.87 33.31 3.67
N ASP A 313 58.11 33.23 3.19
CA ASP A 313 59.23 32.48 3.78
C ASP A 313 59.70 33.07 5.13
N GLU A 314 58.85 33.02 6.17
CA GLU A 314 59.28 33.37 7.53
C GLU A 314 58.45 32.72 8.68
N LYS A 315 58.01 31.45 8.55
CA LYS A 315 57.72 30.55 9.70
C LYS A 315 57.39 29.07 9.35
N GLY A 316 58.18 28.15 9.94
CA GLY A 316 57.73 26.81 10.36
C GLY A 316 57.74 25.72 9.29
N CYS A 317 58.65 24.76 9.42
CA CYS A 317 58.78 23.60 8.52
C CYS A 317 57.55 22.65 8.56
N ASP A 318 56.85 22.60 9.70
CA ASP A 318 55.77 21.64 9.95
C ASP A 318 54.53 21.88 9.06
N ASN A 319 54.29 23.12 8.65
CA ASN A 319 53.16 23.48 7.79
C ASN A 319 53.23 22.86 6.38
N PHE A 320 54.42 22.46 5.91
CA PHE A 320 54.58 22.04 4.51
C PHE A 320 54.15 20.59 4.24
N GLU A 321 54.29 19.68 5.21
CA GLU A 321 53.75 18.31 5.08
C GLU A 321 52.23 18.27 5.33
N ASP A 322 51.69 19.11 6.23
CA ASP A 322 50.26 19.39 6.33
C ASP A 322 49.67 19.77 4.96
N PHE A 323 50.32 20.73 4.29
CA PHE A 323 49.93 21.21 2.97
C PHE A 323 49.94 20.07 1.93
N LYS A 324 51.05 19.31 1.83
CA LYS A 324 51.16 18.17 0.90
C LYS A 324 50.12 17.08 1.18
N HIS A 325 49.82 16.80 2.45
CA HIS A 325 48.81 15.81 2.82
C HIS A 325 47.43 16.23 2.31
N LEU A 326 47.01 17.47 2.60
CA LEU A 326 45.73 18.02 2.15
C LEU A 326 45.63 18.08 0.62
N TRP A 327 46.70 18.50 -0.07
CA TRP A 327 46.74 18.54 -1.53
C TRP A 327 46.62 17.15 -2.15
N ARG A 328 47.39 16.17 -1.65
CA ARG A 328 47.32 14.76 -2.08
C ARG A 328 45.95 14.15 -1.84
N LYS A 329 45.29 14.50 -0.72
CA LYS A 329 43.90 14.06 -0.43
C LYS A 329 42.89 14.70 -1.38
N ALA A 330 43.01 15.99 -1.70
CA ALA A 330 42.16 16.64 -2.69
C ALA A 330 42.29 15.98 -4.08
N LEU A 331 43.52 15.68 -4.52
CA LEU A 331 43.76 14.96 -5.79
C LEU A 331 43.18 13.53 -5.78
N GLN A 332 43.33 12.78 -4.69
CA GLN A 332 42.71 11.44 -4.54
C GLN A 332 41.19 11.48 -4.68
N VAL A 333 40.52 12.48 -4.08
CA VAL A 333 39.07 12.67 -4.22
C VAL A 333 38.68 13.04 -5.66
N VAL A 334 39.46 13.88 -6.32
CA VAL A 334 39.26 14.29 -7.72
C VAL A 334 39.36 13.09 -8.67
N GLU A 335 40.37 12.25 -8.52
CA GLU A 335 40.55 11.05 -9.35
C GLU A 335 39.44 10.01 -9.12
N PHE A 336 38.97 9.86 -7.88
CA PHE A 336 37.81 9.02 -7.57
C PHE A 336 36.52 9.58 -8.20
N ALA A 337 36.28 10.89 -8.08
CA ALA A 337 35.09 11.58 -8.60
C ALA A 337 35.03 11.60 -10.14
N LYS A 338 36.18 11.70 -10.83
CA LYS A 338 36.28 11.57 -12.30
C LYS A 338 35.67 10.27 -12.81
N ASN A 339 35.85 9.18 -12.06
CA ASN A 339 35.35 7.85 -12.42
C ASN A 339 33.94 7.57 -11.88
N ARG A 340 33.50 8.27 -10.82
CA ARG A 340 32.24 8.01 -10.09
C ARG A 340 31.56 9.32 -9.66
N PRO A 341 30.63 9.89 -10.46
CA PRO A 341 29.92 11.11 -10.07
C PRO A 341 29.03 10.87 -8.83
N PRO A 342 28.92 11.83 -7.88
CA PRO A 342 28.58 11.58 -6.47
C PRO A 342 27.16 11.07 -6.14
N ASN A 343 26.34 10.76 -7.14
CA ASN A 343 25.03 10.11 -6.96
C ASN A 343 25.02 8.63 -7.42
N THR A 344 26.08 8.09 -8.03
CA THR A 344 26.07 6.71 -8.56
C THR A 344 26.21 5.62 -7.51
N THR A 345 26.89 5.88 -6.38
CA THR A 345 27.22 4.86 -5.38
C THR A 345 26.34 4.87 -4.13
N LYS A 346 25.59 5.95 -3.86
CA LYS A 346 24.82 6.14 -2.62
C LYS A 346 23.84 5.02 -2.27
N TYR A 347 23.32 4.30 -3.28
CA TYR A 347 22.43 3.16 -3.04
C TYR A 347 23.10 2.03 -2.22
N GLN A 348 24.44 1.91 -2.29
CA GLN A 348 25.25 1.03 -1.45
C GLN A 348 25.21 1.48 0.01
N GLN A 349 25.56 2.75 0.26
CA GLN A 349 25.61 3.35 1.60
C GLN A 349 24.23 3.31 2.28
N ASN A 350 23.17 3.66 1.55
CA ASN A 350 21.79 3.59 2.03
C ASN A 350 21.35 2.16 2.40
N PHE A 351 21.80 1.14 1.67
CA PHE A 351 21.52 -0.25 1.98
C PHE A 351 22.28 -0.72 3.24
N CYS A 352 23.57 -0.40 3.36
CA CYS A 352 24.35 -0.71 4.56
C CYS A 352 23.76 -0.02 5.81
N LEU A 353 23.32 1.23 5.69
CA LEU A 353 22.63 1.97 6.75
C LEU A 353 21.32 1.28 7.18
N LEU A 354 20.52 0.80 6.23
CA LEU A 354 19.29 0.06 6.51
C LEU A 354 19.58 -1.22 7.31
N LEU A 355 20.61 -1.98 6.92
CA LEU A 355 21.01 -3.20 7.65
C LEU A 355 21.47 -2.87 9.07
N GLN A 356 22.27 -1.81 9.25
CA GLN A 356 22.75 -1.36 10.55
C GLN A 356 21.62 -0.87 11.48
N GLU A 357 20.67 -0.08 10.96
CA GLU A 357 19.52 0.43 11.73
C GLU A 357 18.60 -0.72 12.16
N VAL A 358 18.40 -1.73 11.30
CA VAL A 358 17.62 -2.94 11.64
C VAL A 358 18.32 -3.81 12.68
N LEU A 359 19.63 -4.09 12.53
CA LEU A 359 20.38 -4.86 13.52
C LEU A 359 20.41 -4.17 14.89
N THR A 360 20.50 -2.84 14.90
CA THR A 360 20.49 -2.03 16.14
C THR A 360 19.12 -2.04 16.81
N SER A 361 18.03 -1.85 16.06
CA SER A 361 16.67 -1.74 16.61
C SER A 361 15.99 -3.08 16.93
N SER A 362 16.33 -4.13 16.18
CA SER A 362 15.55 -5.37 16.08
C SER A 362 16.39 -6.64 16.32
N ASN A 363 17.53 -6.51 17.02
CA ASN A 363 18.52 -7.56 17.31
C ASN A 363 17.91 -8.89 17.79
N HIS A 364 16.83 -8.85 18.58
CA HIS A 364 16.12 -10.02 19.13
C HIS A 364 15.31 -10.83 18.11
N LEU A 365 15.16 -10.34 16.87
CA LEU A 365 14.42 -11.02 15.80
C LEU A 365 15.30 -11.88 14.88
N PHE A 366 16.62 -11.85 15.09
CA PHE A 366 17.61 -12.60 14.31
C PHE A 366 18.35 -13.62 15.18
N THR A 367 18.75 -14.74 14.60
CA THR A 367 19.70 -15.68 15.24
C THR A 367 21.15 -15.24 15.01
N GLU A 368 22.08 -15.61 15.89
CA GLU A 368 23.49 -15.16 15.83
C GLU A 368 24.15 -15.38 14.46
N ASP A 369 23.80 -16.46 13.76
CA ASP A 369 24.36 -16.74 12.44
C ASP A 369 23.72 -15.90 11.32
N GLU A 370 22.44 -15.51 11.46
CA GLU A 370 21.81 -14.52 10.57
C GLU A 370 22.40 -13.12 10.80
N LYS A 371 22.73 -12.76 12.05
CA LYS A 371 23.40 -11.48 12.37
C LYS A 371 24.76 -11.42 11.71
N LYS A 372 25.61 -12.44 11.92
CA LYS A 372 26.92 -12.56 11.25
C LYS A 372 26.79 -12.49 9.73
N PHE A 373 25.77 -13.12 9.13
CA PHE A 373 25.53 -13.08 7.69
C PHE A 373 25.10 -11.69 7.18
N ILE A 374 24.40 -10.90 7.98
CA ILE A 374 24.06 -9.51 7.64
C ILE A 374 25.28 -8.59 7.88
N GLU A 375 26.01 -8.80 8.97
CA GLU A 375 27.22 -8.05 9.34
C GLU A 375 28.37 -8.28 8.36
N SER A 376 28.58 -9.51 7.88
CA SER A 376 29.63 -9.80 6.89
C SER A 376 29.43 -9.11 5.54
N PHE A 377 28.23 -8.56 5.27
CA PHE A 377 27.95 -7.82 4.04
C PHE A 377 28.75 -6.50 3.97
N THR A 378 28.96 -5.83 5.10
CA THR A 378 29.75 -4.58 5.14
C THR A 378 31.25 -4.82 5.00
N SER A 379 31.70 -6.06 5.25
CA SER A 379 33.08 -6.52 5.08
C SER A 379 33.43 -6.97 3.65
N LEU A 380 32.45 -7.07 2.75
CA LEU A 380 32.66 -7.33 1.32
C LEU A 380 33.35 -6.15 0.62
N SER A 381 34.04 -6.41 -0.49
CA SER A 381 34.53 -5.34 -1.38
C SER A 381 33.40 -4.43 -1.90
N GLU A 382 33.73 -3.17 -2.20
CA GLU A 382 32.72 -2.20 -2.67
C GLU A 382 31.97 -2.69 -3.91
N ASP A 383 32.68 -3.33 -4.85
CA ASP A 383 32.13 -3.84 -6.10
C ASP A 383 31.13 -4.98 -5.84
N SER A 384 31.42 -5.85 -4.87
CA SER A 384 30.50 -6.89 -4.39
C SER A 384 29.25 -6.30 -3.75
N GLN A 385 29.39 -5.32 -2.84
CA GLN A 385 28.24 -4.65 -2.23
C GLN A 385 27.36 -3.97 -3.30
N ARG A 386 27.98 -3.23 -4.24
CA ARG A 386 27.30 -2.53 -5.34
C ARG A 386 26.59 -3.49 -6.29
N LEU A 387 27.27 -4.57 -6.68
CA LEU A 387 26.72 -5.58 -7.57
C LEU A 387 25.53 -6.28 -6.90
N PHE A 388 25.66 -6.66 -5.63
CA PHE A 388 24.59 -7.31 -4.89
C PHE A 388 23.33 -6.44 -4.84
N VAL A 389 23.43 -5.18 -4.42
CA VAL A 389 22.24 -4.30 -4.31
C VAL A 389 21.62 -4.02 -5.68
N ARG A 390 22.42 -3.92 -6.76
CA ARG A 390 21.89 -3.85 -8.14
C ARG A 390 21.12 -5.12 -8.54
N LEU A 391 21.59 -6.31 -8.16
CA LEU A 391 20.91 -7.57 -8.45
C LEU A 391 19.67 -7.78 -7.57
N TYR A 392 19.68 -7.37 -6.31
CA TYR A 392 18.54 -7.40 -5.40
C TYR A 392 17.41 -6.46 -5.86
N THR A 393 17.74 -5.20 -6.21
CA THR A 393 16.76 -4.20 -6.65
C THR A 393 16.12 -4.53 -8.01
N ARG A 394 16.85 -5.13 -8.96
CA ARG A 394 16.36 -5.53 -10.29
C ARG A 394 15.24 -6.58 -10.24
N LYS A 395 14.56 -6.78 -11.37
CA LYS A 395 13.65 -7.90 -11.57
C LYS A 395 14.43 -9.15 -12.02
N GLY A 396 14.48 -10.16 -11.16
CA GLY A 396 15.08 -11.47 -11.40
C GLY A 396 14.01 -12.57 -11.61
N PRO A 397 14.23 -13.82 -11.16
CA PRO A 397 15.31 -14.23 -10.24
C PRO A 397 16.71 -14.33 -10.88
N TRP A 398 16.84 -15.04 -12.00
CA TRP A 398 18.14 -15.31 -12.65
C TRP A 398 18.60 -14.15 -13.54
N PHE A 399 19.91 -14.03 -13.72
CA PHE A 399 20.57 -13.08 -14.62
C PHE A 399 21.73 -13.77 -15.37
N ARG A 400 21.94 -13.48 -16.67
CA ARG A 400 23.14 -13.94 -17.39
C ARG A 400 24.33 -13.05 -17.05
N MET A 401 25.50 -13.62 -16.80
CA MET A 401 26.71 -12.86 -16.46
C MET A 401 27.09 -11.85 -17.56
N SER A 402 26.97 -12.23 -18.83
CA SER A 402 27.18 -11.37 -20.00
C SER A 402 26.18 -10.18 -20.14
N THR A 403 25.18 -10.06 -19.25
CA THR A 403 24.24 -8.92 -19.19
C THR A 403 24.42 -8.02 -17.96
N ILE A 404 25.52 -8.22 -17.21
CA ILE A 404 25.83 -7.52 -15.96
C ILE A 404 27.05 -6.63 -16.17
N MET A 405 26.78 -5.39 -16.58
CA MET A 405 27.76 -4.31 -16.67
C MET A 405 27.15 -3.06 -16.03
N TYR A 406 27.87 -2.47 -15.07
CA TYR A 406 27.51 -1.21 -14.42
C TYR A 406 28.77 -0.34 -14.32
N PRO A 407 28.75 0.95 -14.71
CA PRO A 407 29.95 1.81 -14.65
C PRO A 407 30.59 1.91 -13.25
N GLU A 408 29.79 1.79 -12.20
CA GLU A 408 30.23 1.87 -10.80
C GLU A 408 30.78 0.56 -10.20
N VAL A 409 30.78 -0.54 -10.97
CA VAL A 409 31.34 -1.85 -10.58
C VAL A 409 32.52 -2.17 -11.50
N CYS A 410 33.74 -2.07 -10.99
CA CYS A 410 34.97 -2.14 -11.80
C CYS A 410 35.31 -3.57 -12.24
N ASN A 411 35.10 -4.58 -11.40
CA ASN A 411 35.39 -5.99 -11.71
C ASN A 411 34.21 -6.90 -11.32
N PRO A 412 33.16 -6.99 -12.16
CA PRO A 412 31.97 -7.80 -11.84
C PRO A 412 32.29 -9.30 -11.75
N GLN A 413 33.30 -9.81 -12.47
CA GLN A 413 33.70 -11.23 -12.40
C GLN A 413 34.30 -11.58 -11.03
N GLN A 414 35.14 -10.72 -10.46
CA GLN A 414 35.66 -10.93 -9.12
C GLN A 414 34.58 -10.74 -8.05
N ALA A 415 33.71 -9.74 -8.22
CA ALA A 415 32.58 -9.50 -7.32
C ALA A 415 31.61 -10.70 -7.25
N VAL A 416 31.29 -11.34 -8.38
CA VAL A 416 30.47 -12.57 -8.39
C VAL A 416 31.14 -13.72 -7.63
N LYS A 417 32.46 -13.89 -7.77
CA LYS A 417 33.21 -14.94 -7.05
C LYS A 417 33.20 -14.72 -5.54
N GLU A 418 33.45 -13.50 -5.09
CA GLU A 418 33.42 -13.12 -3.68
C GLU A 418 32.01 -13.32 -3.08
N LEU A 419 30.98 -12.80 -3.75
CA LEU A 419 29.58 -12.96 -3.34
C LEU A 419 29.10 -14.42 -3.34
N SER A 420 29.68 -15.29 -4.16
CA SER A 420 29.38 -16.72 -4.15
C SER A 420 30.12 -17.45 -3.03
N ALA A 421 31.40 -17.14 -2.79
CA ALA A 421 32.19 -17.72 -1.71
C ALA A 421 31.65 -17.35 -0.32
N THR A 422 30.95 -16.21 -0.22
CA THR A 422 30.27 -15.72 0.98
C THR A 422 28.76 -16.04 1.02
N GLY A 423 28.22 -16.76 0.03
CA GLY A 423 26.84 -17.27 0.06
C GLY A 423 25.72 -16.29 -0.30
N TYR A 424 26.03 -15.06 -0.74
CA TYR A 424 25.02 -14.08 -1.18
C TYR A 424 24.48 -14.35 -2.60
N LEU A 425 25.28 -15.02 -3.45
CA LEU A 425 24.88 -15.45 -4.79
C LEU A 425 25.00 -16.96 -4.96
N CYS A 426 24.10 -17.52 -5.76
CA CYS A 426 24.26 -18.83 -6.40
C CYS A 426 24.68 -18.60 -7.87
N LEU A 427 25.70 -19.32 -8.33
CA LEU A 427 25.95 -19.54 -9.75
C LEU A 427 25.25 -20.83 -10.19
N ILE A 428 25.06 -20.99 -11.51
CA ILE A 428 24.91 -22.29 -12.16
C ILE A 428 26.01 -22.39 -13.21
N GLU A 429 26.90 -23.37 -13.04
CA GLU A 429 27.95 -23.72 -14.00
C GLU A 429 27.75 -25.11 -14.62
N ASP A 430 26.99 -26.01 -13.97
CA ASP A 430 26.67 -27.36 -14.46
C ASP A 430 25.18 -27.74 -14.30
N ILE A 431 24.77 -28.81 -14.97
CA ILE A 431 23.37 -29.27 -15.13
C ILE A 431 22.84 -29.98 -13.88
N THR A 432 23.74 -30.52 -13.07
CA THR A 432 23.44 -31.31 -11.87
C THR A 432 22.71 -30.51 -10.78
N GLU A 433 22.74 -29.18 -10.85
CA GLU A 433 22.17 -28.23 -9.88
C GLU A 433 20.78 -27.69 -10.27
N LEU A 434 20.26 -28.05 -11.46
CA LEU A 434 19.03 -27.47 -12.01
C LEU A 434 17.75 -28.11 -11.45
N HIS A 435 17.07 -27.40 -10.54
CA HIS A 435 15.72 -27.75 -10.13
C HIS A 435 14.66 -27.42 -11.20
N GLY A 436 13.54 -28.15 -11.17
CA GLY A 436 12.55 -28.14 -12.25
C GLY A 436 11.76 -26.84 -12.45
N ASP A 437 11.80 -25.92 -11.49
CA ASP A 437 11.20 -24.58 -11.61
C ASP A 437 12.23 -23.51 -11.99
N ASP A 438 13.52 -23.65 -11.63
CA ASP A 438 14.59 -22.80 -12.15
C ASP A 438 14.67 -22.84 -13.68
N MET A 439 14.42 -24.02 -14.26
CA MET A 439 14.29 -24.21 -15.71
C MET A 439 13.24 -23.29 -16.37
N LYS A 440 12.14 -22.93 -15.69
CA LYS A 440 11.12 -21.99 -16.20
C LYS A 440 11.68 -20.58 -16.33
N ASP A 441 12.44 -20.15 -15.33
CA ASP A 441 12.95 -18.79 -15.23
C ASP A 441 14.23 -18.58 -16.03
N ILE A 442 15.09 -19.60 -16.14
CA ILE A 442 16.26 -19.60 -17.03
C ILE A 442 15.81 -19.59 -18.51
N LEU A 443 14.81 -20.40 -18.88
CA LEU A 443 14.15 -20.29 -20.19
C LEU A 443 13.52 -18.90 -20.44
N SER A 444 13.18 -18.16 -19.38
CA SER A 444 12.69 -16.78 -19.50
C SER A 444 13.80 -15.77 -19.84
N LEU A 445 15.08 -16.09 -19.62
CA LEU A 445 16.22 -15.26 -20.03
C LEU A 445 16.56 -15.35 -21.52
N LEU A 446 16.11 -16.41 -22.20
CA LEU A 446 16.38 -16.63 -23.61
C LEU A 446 15.54 -15.73 -24.52
N THR A 447 16.16 -15.23 -25.58
CA THR A 447 15.51 -14.48 -26.67
C THR A 447 14.58 -15.39 -27.47
N VAL A 448 13.67 -14.78 -28.25
CA VAL A 448 12.74 -15.53 -29.11
C VAL A 448 13.47 -16.27 -30.24
N SER A 449 14.66 -15.82 -30.64
CA SER A 449 15.60 -16.54 -31.52
C SER A 449 16.16 -17.78 -30.84
N GLU A 450 16.86 -17.65 -29.72
CA GLU A 450 17.48 -18.79 -29.01
C GLU A 450 16.46 -19.88 -28.65
N LEU A 451 15.28 -19.49 -28.16
CA LEU A 451 14.17 -20.41 -27.87
C LEU A 451 13.65 -21.16 -29.11
N ARG A 452 13.65 -20.52 -30.28
CA ARG A 452 13.27 -21.18 -31.54
C ARG A 452 14.36 -22.11 -32.03
N ASP A 453 15.63 -21.73 -31.91
CA ASP A 453 16.76 -22.53 -32.37
C ASP A 453 16.88 -23.82 -31.55
N ILE A 454 16.80 -23.73 -30.20
CA ILE A 454 16.74 -24.91 -29.32
C ILE A 454 15.55 -25.80 -29.71
N LEU A 455 14.35 -25.24 -29.89
CA LEU A 455 13.16 -26.02 -30.26
C LEU A 455 13.29 -26.65 -31.66
N CYS A 456 13.97 -26.00 -32.61
CA CYS A 456 14.26 -26.54 -33.94
C CYS A 456 15.27 -27.70 -33.89
N THR A 457 16.35 -27.56 -33.11
CA THR A 457 17.32 -28.64 -32.85
C THR A 457 16.63 -29.88 -32.28
N LEU A 458 15.71 -29.69 -31.32
CA LEU A 458 15.02 -30.79 -30.66
C LEU A 458 13.90 -31.45 -31.48
N ARG A 459 13.10 -30.68 -32.22
CA ARG A 459 11.92 -31.21 -32.94
C ARG A 459 12.07 -31.32 -34.46
N LYS A 460 13.20 -30.88 -35.03
CA LYS A 460 13.52 -30.87 -36.48
C LYS A 460 12.43 -30.27 -37.39
N LYS A 461 11.59 -29.39 -36.85
CA LYS A 461 10.54 -28.64 -37.56
C LYS A 461 10.60 -27.17 -37.18
N ARG A 462 10.67 -26.28 -38.17
CA ARG A 462 10.61 -24.83 -37.95
C ARG A 462 9.22 -24.42 -37.48
N THR A 463 9.17 -23.65 -36.39
CA THR A 463 7.93 -23.03 -35.88
C THR A 463 7.97 -21.53 -36.11
N HIS A 464 7.07 -21.04 -36.95
CA HIS A 464 6.95 -19.61 -37.28
C HIS A 464 5.84 -18.95 -36.45
N GLY A 465 6.03 -17.70 -36.04
CA GLY A 465 4.99 -16.88 -35.40
C GLY A 465 4.72 -17.09 -33.90
N SER A 466 5.30 -18.12 -33.26
CA SER A 466 5.04 -18.42 -31.84
C SER A 466 5.45 -17.28 -30.89
N ARG A 467 4.57 -16.98 -29.92
CA ARG A 467 4.84 -16.09 -28.75
C ARG A 467 5.85 -16.75 -27.79
N LYS A 468 6.64 -15.95 -27.07
CA LYS A 468 7.70 -16.41 -26.14
C LYS A 468 7.20 -17.44 -25.11
N GLN A 469 6.08 -17.16 -24.44
CA GLN A 469 5.52 -18.07 -23.43
C GLN A 469 5.16 -19.45 -24.00
N ASN A 470 4.64 -19.53 -25.23
CA ASN A 470 4.29 -20.80 -25.88
C ASN A 470 5.54 -21.64 -26.20
N LEU A 471 6.67 -21.00 -26.51
CA LEU A 471 7.95 -21.67 -26.71
C LEU A 471 8.48 -22.23 -25.38
N ILE A 472 8.48 -21.41 -24.31
CA ILE A 472 8.89 -21.82 -22.97
C ILE A 472 8.04 -23.00 -22.47
N ALA A 473 6.70 -22.91 -22.59
CA ALA A 473 5.79 -24.00 -22.23
C ALA A 473 6.06 -25.29 -23.02
N SER A 474 6.38 -25.19 -24.32
CA SER A 474 6.72 -26.34 -25.17
C SER A 474 8.04 -27.02 -24.76
N LEU A 475 9.02 -26.24 -24.31
CA LEU A 475 10.31 -26.76 -23.82
C LEU A 475 10.16 -27.37 -22.42
N LEU A 476 9.42 -26.70 -21.52
CA LEU A 476 9.08 -27.24 -20.19
C LEU A 476 8.28 -28.54 -20.27
N SER A 477 7.36 -28.70 -21.22
CA SER A 477 6.65 -29.97 -21.41
C SER A 477 7.60 -31.09 -21.87
N CYS A 478 8.59 -30.79 -22.71
CA CYS A 478 9.61 -31.75 -23.11
C CYS A 478 10.56 -32.15 -21.97
N TYR A 479 10.89 -31.19 -21.09
CA TYR A 479 11.69 -31.43 -19.89
C TYR A 479 10.94 -32.27 -18.85
N LYS A 480 9.75 -31.81 -18.38
CA LYS A 480 8.96 -32.51 -17.35
C LYS A 480 8.47 -33.90 -17.80
N GLY A 481 8.32 -34.13 -19.11
CA GLY A 481 8.01 -35.45 -19.68
C GLY A 481 9.21 -36.38 -19.88
N GLY A 482 10.43 -36.01 -19.48
CA GLY A 482 11.65 -36.81 -19.66
C GLY A 482 12.13 -36.97 -21.12
N THR A 483 11.36 -36.47 -22.10
CA THR A 483 11.57 -36.70 -23.54
C THR A 483 12.85 -36.07 -24.12
N CYS A 484 13.58 -35.24 -23.36
CA CYS A 484 14.81 -34.62 -23.83
C CYS A 484 15.84 -34.37 -22.70
N PRO A 485 16.79 -35.29 -22.46
CA PRO A 485 17.88 -35.07 -21.51
C PRO A 485 18.93 -34.07 -22.02
N VAL A 486 18.93 -33.73 -23.31
CA VAL A 486 19.89 -32.79 -23.93
C VAL A 486 19.47 -31.32 -23.76
N LEU A 487 18.23 -31.05 -23.33
CA LEU A 487 17.70 -29.69 -23.21
C LEU A 487 18.48 -28.81 -22.20
N PRO A 488 18.90 -29.28 -21.01
CA PRO A 488 19.74 -28.47 -20.11
C PRO A 488 21.09 -28.06 -20.73
N HIS A 489 21.80 -28.99 -21.42
CA HIS A 489 23.03 -28.67 -22.15
C HIS A 489 22.80 -27.54 -23.18
N LEU A 490 21.75 -27.65 -24.00
CA LEU A 490 21.40 -26.66 -25.03
C LEU A 490 20.94 -25.31 -24.46
N ILE A 491 20.53 -25.26 -23.19
CA ILE A 491 20.23 -24.01 -22.49
C ILE A 491 21.53 -23.38 -21.99
N LEU A 492 22.36 -24.11 -21.25
CA LEU A 492 23.63 -23.59 -20.70
C LEU A 492 24.60 -23.12 -21.80
N GLU A 493 24.66 -23.83 -22.94
CA GLU A 493 25.40 -23.43 -24.14
C GLU A 493 25.01 -22.03 -24.68
N ARG A 494 23.83 -21.51 -24.31
CA ARG A 494 23.28 -20.23 -24.77
C ARG A 494 23.07 -19.21 -23.66
N THR A 495 22.88 -19.63 -22.42
CA THR A 495 22.78 -18.72 -21.27
C THR A 495 24.13 -18.34 -20.69
N GLU A 496 25.17 -19.14 -20.95
CA GLU A 496 26.46 -19.06 -20.25
C GLU A 496 26.26 -19.16 -18.73
N ILE A 497 27.18 -18.60 -17.94
CA ILE A 497 27.06 -18.50 -16.48
C ILE A 497 25.80 -17.69 -16.14
N CYS A 498 24.88 -18.32 -15.42
CA CYS A 498 23.71 -17.69 -14.81
C CYS A 498 23.91 -17.51 -13.31
N ILE A 499 23.48 -16.37 -12.78
CA ILE A 499 23.60 -16.03 -11.36
C ILE A 499 22.26 -15.59 -10.77
N ARG A 500 22.05 -15.86 -9.48
CA ARG A 500 20.85 -15.47 -8.71
C ARG A 500 21.26 -15.09 -7.29
N THR A 501 20.51 -14.18 -6.66
CA THR A 501 20.54 -13.99 -5.19
C THR A 501 20.28 -15.32 -4.49
N SER A 502 21.03 -15.65 -3.43
CA SER A 502 20.74 -16.86 -2.66
C SER A 502 19.39 -16.74 -1.93
N SER A 503 18.74 -17.87 -1.66
CA SER A 503 17.47 -17.95 -0.94
C SER A 503 17.57 -17.36 0.48
N GLU A 504 18.72 -17.52 1.12
CA GLU A 504 19.06 -16.95 2.43
C GLU A 504 19.20 -15.44 2.35
N ALA A 505 20.05 -14.91 1.45
CA ALA A 505 20.23 -13.47 1.27
C ALA A 505 18.94 -12.75 0.85
N GLU A 506 18.15 -13.33 -0.06
CA GLU A 506 16.86 -12.74 -0.44
C GLU A 506 15.89 -12.71 0.75
N SER A 507 15.90 -13.72 1.63
CA SER A 507 15.00 -13.77 2.78
C SER A 507 15.42 -12.84 3.91
N LEU A 508 16.71 -12.80 4.25
CA LEU A 508 17.23 -11.97 5.34
C LEU A 508 17.20 -10.48 5.01
N PHE A 509 17.53 -10.10 3.78
CA PHE A 509 17.47 -8.69 3.38
C PHE A 509 16.05 -8.21 3.08
N TRP A 510 15.14 -9.08 2.60
CA TRP A 510 13.72 -8.73 2.54
C TRP A 510 13.10 -8.58 3.94
N ARG A 511 13.50 -9.42 4.91
CA ARG A 511 13.14 -9.25 6.34
C ARG A 511 13.62 -7.90 6.88
N ALA A 512 14.87 -7.53 6.61
CA ALA A 512 15.41 -6.24 7.04
C ALA A 512 14.67 -5.07 6.39
N GLU A 513 14.48 -5.09 5.07
CA GLU A 513 13.70 -4.08 4.33
C GLU A 513 12.26 -3.95 4.88
N ARG A 514 11.64 -5.06 5.25
CA ARG A 514 10.29 -5.09 5.83
C ARG A 514 10.22 -4.58 7.27
N LEU A 515 11.24 -4.83 8.09
CA LEU A 515 11.36 -4.27 9.45
C LEU A 515 11.66 -2.76 9.41
N PHE A 516 12.39 -2.29 8.40
CA PHE A 516 12.75 -0.88 8.23
C PHE A 516 11.58 0.00 7.76
N PHE A 517 10.88 -0.41 6.69
CA PHE A 517 9.75 0.37 6.16
C PHE A 517 8.42 0.05 6.84
N LEU A 518 8.26 -1.12 7.47
CA LEU A 518 7.02 -1.60 8.09
C LEU A 518 5.82 -1.65 7.13
N ASN A 519 6.05 -1.64 5.81
CA ASN A 519 4.99 -1.72 4.80
C ASN A 519 5.50 -2.42 3.52
N GLY A 520 4.67 -2.44 2.46
CA GLY A 520 5.02 -2.98 1.15
C GLY A 520 4.94 -1.97 0.00
N GLU A 521 4.55 -0.73 0.27
CA GLU A 521 4.46 0.34 -0.73
C GLU A 521 5.82 1.05 -0.94
N GLN A 522 6.72 0.94 0.05
CA GLN A 522 8.12 1.39 -0.02
C GLN A 522 9.08 0.20 -0.23
N ASP A 523 10.13 0.43 -1.03
CA ASP A 523 11.31 -0.44 -1.19
C ASP A 523 12.57 0.45 -1.22
N LEU A 524 13.76 -0.11 -1.45
CA LEU A 524 15.02 0.64 -1.53
C LEU A 524 15.01 1.87 -2.48
N SER A 525 14.07 1.98 -3.43
CA SER A 525 13.90 3.19 -4.24
C SER A 525 13.49 4.44 -3.43
N ALA A 526 12.92 4.28 -2.23
CA ALA A 526 12.60 5.39 -1.34
C ALA A 526 13.82 6.25 -0.98
N PHE A 527 15.00 5.62 -0.79
CA PHE A 527 16.26 6.34 -0.59
C PHE A 527 16.66 7.14 -1.83
N LEU A 528 16.58 6.53 -3.02
CA LEU A 528 16.90 7.19 -4.29
C LEU A 528 16.01 8.43 -4.53
N LEU A 529 14.73 8.36 -4.16
CA LEU A 529 13.81 9.50 -4.26
C LEU A 529 14.18 10.64 -3.30
N VAL A 530 14.74 10.34 -2.12
CA VAL A 530 15.29 11.34 -1.19
C VAL A 530 16.61 11.93 -1.68
N ASP A 531 17.52 11.10 -2.20
CA ASP A 531 18.81 11.51 -2.75
C ASP A 531 18.68 12.41 -3.98
N LEU A 532 17.70 12.13 -4.84
CA LEU A 532 17.32 12.99 -5.96
C LEU A 532 16.54 14.24 -5.53
N GLY A 533 16.15 14.34 -4.25
CA GLY A 533 15.34 15.44 -3.72
C GLY A 533 13.89 15.49 -4.23
N ILE A 534 13.40 14.38 -4.79
CA ILE A 534 12.02 14.23 -5.30
C ILE A 534 11.04 14.03 -4.14
N VAL A 535 11.47 13.34 -3.08
CA VAL A 535 10.70 13.13 -1.85
C VAL A 535 11.45 13.71 -0.66
N LYS A 536 10.79 14.57 0.10
CA LYS A 536 11.22 15.05 1.41
C LYS A 536 10.30 14.44 2.47
N TYR A 537 10.83 13.76 3.48
CA TYR A 537 10.03 13.24 4.59
C TYR A 537 9.81 14.31 5.68
N PRO A 538 8.72 14.22 6.47
CA PRO A 538 8.48 15.10 7.62
C PRO A 538 9.55 14.91 8.71
N THR A 539 9.72 15.93 9.55
CA THR A 539 10.63 15.92 10.70
C THR A 539 9.85 15.62 11.99
N PHE A 540 10.22 14.57 12.70
CA PHE A 540 9.59 14.08 13.95
C PHE A 540 10.61 13.24 14.74
N ASN A 541 10.40 13.02 16.05
CA ASN A 541 11.28 12.16 16.84
C ASN A 541 10.76 10.71 16.90
N CYS A 542 11.63 9.74 16.60
CA CYS A 542 11.32 8.30 16.73
C CYS A 542 11.44 7.82 18.18
N ILE A 543 10.44 8.09 19.01
CA ILE A 543 10.40 7.65 20.42
C ILE A 543 9.99 6.17 20.48
N ILE A 544 10.96 5.25 20.49
CA ILE A 544 10.71 3.80 20.55
C ILE A 544 10.74 3.31 22.00
N SER A 545 9.66 2.67 22.47
CA SER A 545 9.55 2.07 23.81
C SER A 545 9.01 0.63 23.84
N GLU A 546 8.30 0.18 22.80
CA GLU A 546 7.76 -1.19 22.70
C GLU A 546 8.23 -1.85 21.40
N GLN A 547 8.58 -3.13 21.44
CA GLN A 547 8.92 -3.89 20.24
C GLN A 547 7.67 -4.32 19.46
N ILE A 548 7.74 -4.26 18.13
CA ILE A 548 6.59 -4.59 17.24
C ILE A 548 6.33 -6.10 17.23
N PHE A 549 7.40 -6.87 17.05
CA PHE A 549 7.37 -8.33 17.15
C PHE A 549 8.01 -8.73 18.48
N PRO A 550 7.30 -9.45 19.36
CA PRO A 550 7.85 -9.84 20.66
C PRO A 550 8.83 -11.02 20.55
N SER A 551 8.75 -11.82 19.49
CA SER A 551 9.75 -12.86 19.18
C SER A 551 9.97 -13.05 17.68
N LYS A 552 11.08 -13.71 17.32
CA LYS A 552 11.33 -14.20 15.95
C LYS A 552 10.22 -15.12 15.43
N SER A 553 9.53 -15.87 16.30
CA SER A 553 8.42 -16.76 15.92
C SER A 553 7.23 -15.98 15.37
N ASP A 554 6.88 -14.87 16.02
CA ASP A 554 5.77 -13.99 15.60
C ASP A 554 6.08 -13.28 14.28
N LEU A 555 7.35 -12.89 14.09
CA LEU A 555 7.84 -12.36 12.82
C LEU A 555 7.73 -13.41 11.70
N LEU A 556 8.29 -14.61 11.88
CA LEU A 556 8.22 -15.69 10.88
C LEU A 556 6.77 -16.06 10.50
N ALA A 557 5.86 -16.09 11.47
CA ALA A 557 4.44 -16.33 11.21
C ALA A 557 3.80 -15.18 10.38
N TYR A 558 4.24 -13.93 10.58
CA TYR A 558 3.82 -12.78 9.78
C TYR A 558 4.43 -12.82 8.35
N GLU A 559 5.69 -13.23 8.21
CA GLU A 559 6.32 -13.47 6.91
C GLU A 559 5.57 -14.56 6.11
N GLU A 560 5.32 -15.72 6.73
CA GLU A 560 4.57 -16.82 6.10
C GLU A 560 3.15 -16.39 5.68
N ALA A 561 2.47 -15.57 6.49
CA ALA A 561 1.15 -15.05 6.14
C ALA A 561 1.20 -14.13 4.90
N ILE A 562 2.30 -13.39 4.71
CA ILE A 562 2.54 -12.59 3.48
C ILE A 562 2.86 -13.51 2.29
N GLU A 563 3.56 -14.63 2.49
CA GLU A 563 3.78 -15.63 1.43
C GLU A 563 2.46 -16.25 0.95
N VAL A 564 1.56 -16.61 1.87
CA VAL A 564 0.20 -17.06 1.54
C VAL A 564 -0.62 -15.96 0.85
N ALA A 565 -0.46 -14.70 1.26
CA ALA A 565 -1.09 -13.56 0.58
C ALA A 565 -0.57 -13.36 -0.86
N GLN A 566 0.74 -13.51 -1.07
CA GLN A 566 1.34 -13.44 -2.41
C GLN A 566 0.87 -14.60 -3.29
N LEU A 567 0.85 -15.82 -2.76
CA LEU A 567 0.38 -17.00 -3.48
C LEU A 567 -1.09 -16.86 -3.89
N MET A 568 -1.94 -16.30 -3.01
CA MET A 568 -3.34 -15.97 -3.32
C MET A 568 -3.46 -14.97 -4.48
N ASP A 569 -2.68 -13.88 -4.45
CA ASP A 569 -2.70 -12.84 -5.48
C ASP A 569 -2.17 -13.33 -6.85
N GLN A 570 -1.14 -14.19 -6.84
CA GLN A 570 -0.61 -14.87 -8.03
C GLN A 570 -1.61 -15.90 -8.60
N SER A 571 -2.21 -16.73 -7.75
CA SER A 571 -3.17 -17.77 -8.17
C SER A 571 -4.41 -17.16 -8.83
N LEU A 572 -4.81 -15.95 -8.42
CA LEU A 572 -5.90 -15.17 -9.04
C LEU A 572 -5.54 -14.55 -10.40
N GLU A 573 -4.25 -14.50 -10.78
CA GLU A 573 -3.80 -14.10 -12.12
C GLU A 573 -3.65 -15.31 -13.04
N GLU A 574 -3.13 -16.41 -12.51
CA GLU A 574 -3.00 -17.68 -13.23
C GLU A 574 -4.34 -18.44 -13.34
N ASN A 575 -5.39 -18.00 -12.62
CA ASN A 575 -6.72 -18.61 -12.51
C ASN A 575 -6.68 -20.05 -11.94
N SER A 576 -5.78 -20.29 -10.98
CA SER A 576 -5.68 -21.57 -10.27
C SER A 576 -6.67 -21.61 -9.09
N PHE A 577 -7.84 -22.20 -9.32
CA PHE A 577 -8.91 -22.29 -8.33
C PHE A 577 -8.48 -23.08 -7.09
N ASP A 578 -7.73 -24.19 -7.26
CA ASP A 578 -7.31 -25.06 -6.16
C ASP A 578 -6.31 -24.38 -5.22
N LEU A 579 -5.36 -23.60 -5.78
CA LEU A 579 -4.41 -22.83 -4.98
C LEU A 579 -5.09 -21.66 -4.26
N VAL A 580 -6.10 -21.02 -4.88
CA VAL A 580 -6.94 -20.02 -4.21
C VAL A 580 -7.68 -20.64 -3.01
N LEU A 581 -8.36 -21.77 -3.21
CA LEU A 581 -9.07 -22.47 -2.13
C LEU A 581 -8.10 -22.94 -1.03
N ARG A 582 -6.92 -23.43 -1.40
CA ARG A 582 -5.85 -23.79 -0.45
C ARG A 582 -5.37 -22.59 0.39
N CYS A 583 -5.14 -21.43 -0.22
CA CYS A 583 -4.78 -20.20 0.49
C CYS A 583 -5.88 -19.78 1.48
N ILE A 584 -7.15 -19.93 1.10
CA ILE A 584 -8.30 -19.67 1.98
C ILE A 584 -8.28 -20.61 3.19
N MET A 585 -8.11 -21.92 3.00
CA MET A 585 -8.13 -22.90 4.10
C MET A 585 -6.94 -22.74 5.05
N ILE A 586 -5.75 -22.39 4.53
CA ILE A 586 -4.55 -22.13 5.35
C ILE A 586 -4.72 -20.84 6.16
N ALA A 587 -5.25 -19.79 5.54
CA ALA A 587 -5.58 -18.56 6.26
C ALA A 587 -6.69 -18.78 7.28
N GLU A 588 -7.70 -19.61 6.96
CA GLU A 588 -8.76 -20.01 7.87
C GLU A 588 -8.20 -20.71 9.13
N SER A 589 -7.48 -21.82 8.94
CA SER A 589 -7.01 -22.67 10.04
C SER A 589 -6.03 -21.95 10.97
N ARG A 590 -5.20 -21.06 10.43
CA ARG A 590 -4.22 -20.24 11.17
C ARG A 590 -4.80 -18.95 11.77
N THR A 591 -6.03 -18.58 11.42
CA THR A 591 -6.74 -17.47 12.07
C THR A 591 -7.26 -17.94 13.43
N SER A 592 -6.52 -17.60 14.49
CA SER A 592 -6.96 -17.70 15.88
C SER A 592 -7.84 -16.52 16.29
N ARG A 593 -8.67 -16.71 17.33
CA ARG A 593 -9.33 -15.59 18.03
C ARG A 593 -8.27 -14.81 18.80
N SER A 594 -8.23 -13.48 18.63
CA SER A 594 -7.37 -12.64 19.47
C SER A 594 -7.74 -12.83 20.94
N PRO A 595 -6.77 -13.02 21.86
CA PRO A 595 -7.09 -13.22 23.27
C PRO A 595 -7.81 -11.99 23.83
N GLU A 596 -9.03 -12.20 24.32
CA GLU A 596 -9.75 -11.21 25.13
C GLU A 596 -9.07 -11.13 26.50
N LYS A 597 -8.07 -10.25 26.60
CA LYS A 597 -7.71 -9.68 27.91
C LYS A 597 -8.93 -8.95 28.45
N LEU A 598 -9.15 -9.07 29.76
CA LEU A 598 -10.25 -8.39 30.44
C LEU A 598 -10.07 -6.87 30.28
N ILE A 599 -11.20 -6.17 30.11
CA ILE A 599 -11.23 -4.71 29.97
C ILE A 599 -11.05 -4.08 31.36
N ASP A 600 -9.82 -4.10 31.85
CA ASP A 600 -9.37 -3.31 33.01
C ASP A 600 -8.47 -2.17 32.52
N SER A 601 -8.77 -0.95 32.98
CA SER A 601 -8.30 0.27 32.31
C SER A 601 -6.84 0.61 32.60
N THR A 602 -5.96 0.50 31.60
CA THR A 602 -4.74 1.33 31.52
C THR A 602 -4.23 1.47 30.08
N THR A 603 -3.39 2.48 29.83
CA THR A 603 -2.91 2.92 28.51
C THR A 603 -2.24 1.86 27.61
N PRO A 604 -1.45 0.87 28.11
CA PRO A 604 -0.71 -0.06 27.23
C PRO A 604 -1.61 -0.87 26.29
N GLU A 605 -2.85 -1.17 26.68
CA GLU A 605 -3.76 -1.97 25.84
C GLU A 605 -4.15 -1.26 24.53
N LEU A 606 -4.11 0.07 24.46
CA LEU A 606 -4.43 0.79 23.23
C LEU A 606 -3.27 0.83 22.23
N MET A 607 -2.03 0.86 22.72
CA MET A 607 -0.83 0.88 21.87
C MET A 607 -0.66 -0.44 21.11
N SER A 608 -0.89 -1.56 21.81
CA SER A 608 -0.93 -2.91 21.21
C SER A 608 -1.91 -3.03 20.02
N ARG A 609 -2.98 -2.22 19.98
CA ARG A 609 -4.05 -2.34 18.97
C ARG A 609 -3.66 -1.76 17.60
N PHE A 610 -2.93 -0.65 17.53
CA PHE A 610 -2.47 -0.16 16.22
C PHE A 610 -1.32 -1.01 15.67
N LEU A 611 -0.46 -1.53 16.54
CA LEU A 611 0.58 -2.49 16.18
C LEU A 611 0.03 -3.87 15.77
N SER A 612 -1.23 -4.21 16.09
CA SER A 612 -1.84 -5.51 15.73
C SER A 612 -1.91 -5.79 14.22
N CYS A 613 -1.74 -4.78 13.35
CA CYS A 613 -1.60 -4.97 11.91
C CYS A 613 -0.31 -5.71 11.50
N PHE A 614 0.69 -5.75 12.40
CA PHE A 614 1.93 -6.51 12.27
C PHE A 614 1.78 -7.94 12.82
N SER A 615 0.61 -8.57 12.64
CA SER A 615 0.35 -9.95 13.10
C SER A 615 -0.08 -10.86 11.96
N ALA A 616 0.35 -12.13 12.02
CA ALA A 616 -0.02 -13.17 11.07
C ALA A 616 -1.56 -13.27 10.89
N SER A 617 -2.30 -13.24 11.99
CA SER A 617 -3.78 -13.30 11.99
C SER A 617 -4.39 -12.11 11.23
N TRP A 618 -3.88 -10.89 11.40
CA TRP A 618 -4.34 -9.73 10.62
C TRP A 618 -4.05 -9.86 9.12
N VAL A 619 -2.91 -10.44 8.74
CA VAL A 619 -2.61 -10.73 7.32
C VAL A 619 -3.56 -11.81 6.78
N TYR A 620 -3.73 -12.93 7.48
CA TYR A 620 -4.66 -14.00 7.09
C TYR A 620 -6.10 -13.50 6.95
N SER A 621 -6.54 -12.57 7.81
CA SER A 621 -7.87 -11.94 7.69
C SER A 621 -8.10 -11.21 6.35
N LYS A 622 -7.04 -10.71 5.69
CA LYS A 622 -7.13 -10.12 4.34
C LYS A 622 -7.15 -11.17 3.24
N VAL A 623 -6.43 -12.29 3.41
CA VAL A 623 -6.52 -13.46 2.52
C VAL A 623 -7.94 -14.02 2.54
N ILE A 624 -8.51 -14.23 3.74
CA ILE A 624 -9.90 -14.67 3.90
C ILE A 624 -10.89 -13.66 3.28
N LEU A 625 -10.69 -12.36 3.47
CA LEU A 625 -11.56 -11.32 2.88
C LEU A 625 -11.56 -11.34 1.33
N LEU A 626 -10.40 -11.54 0.71
CA LEU A 626 -10.30 -11.72 -0.74
C LEU A 626 -10.92 -13.06 -1.17
N GLY A 627 -10.74 -14.10 -0.36
CA GLY A 627 -11.35 -15.42 -0.53
C GLY A 627 -12.87 -15.41 -0.51
N ILE A 628 -13.46 -14.67 0.43
CA ILE A 628 -14.91 -14.41 0.49
C ILE A 628 -15.38 -13.77 -0.83
N SER A 629 -14.73 -12.71 -1.31
CA SER A 629 -15.11 -12.07 -2.58
C SER A 629 -14.97 -13.01 -3.79
N PHE A 630 -14.05 -13.97 -3.75
CA PHE A 630 -13.91 -15.03 -4.76
C PHE A 630 -15.05 -16.06 -4.64
N LEU A 631 -15.34 -16.57 -3.45
CA LEU A 631 -16.43 -17.53 -3.20
C LEU A 631 -17.81 -16.93 -3.55
N GLU A 632 -18.05 -15.66 -3.23
CA GLU A 632 -19.24 -14.91 -3.64
C GLU A 632 -19.41 -14.85 -5.17
N ARG A 633 -18.30 -14.72 -5.91
CA ARG A 633 -18.28 -14.70 -7.39
C ARG A 633 -18.57 -16.07 -7.97
N GLU A 634 -18.05 -17.13 -7.37
CA GLU A 634 -18.32 -18.53 -7.75
C GLU A 634 -19.65 -19.06 -7.16
N HIS A 635 -20.50 -18.18 -6.63
CA HIS A 635 -21.80 -18.45 -5.99
C HIS A 635 -21.74 -19.43 -4.80
N ARG A 636 -20.57 -19.62 -4.19
CA ARG A 636 -20.31 -20.46 -3.00
C ARG A 636 -20.70 -19.71 -1.71
N TYR A 637 -21.94 -19.20 -1.63
CA TYR A 637 -22.39 -18.32 -0.55
C TYR A 637 -22.35 -18.97 0.84
N ASN A 638 -22.56 -20.29 0.97
CA ASN A 638 -22.42 -20.99 2.26
C ASN A 638 -20.99 -20.90 2.81
N ASP A 639 -19.97 -21.10 1.96
CA ASP A 639 -18.57 -21.02 2.36
C ASP A 639 -18.18 -19.57 2.73
N ALA A 640 -18.67 -18.59 1.95
CA ALA A 640 -18.52 -17.17 2.25
C ALA A 640 -19.15 -16.80 3.61
N ILE A 641 -20.38 -17.25 3.87
CA ILE A 641 -21.11 -17.04 5.15
C ILE A 641 -20.33 -17.62 6.33
N HIS A 642 -19.76 -18.83 6.21
CA HIS A 642 -18.95 -19.44 7.27
C HIS A 642 -17.70 -18.61 7.57
N LEU A 643 -16.95 -18.21 6.54
CA LEU A 643 -15.75 -17.39 6.69
C LEU A 643 -16.06 -15.99 7.25
N LEU A 644 -17.18 -15.38 6.85
CA LEU A 644 -17.67 -14.10 7.39
C LEU A 644 -18.02 -14.21 8.88
N ARG A 645 -18.69 -15.29 9.31
CA ARG A 645 -18.92 -15.57 10.74
C ARG A 645 -17.60 -15.80 11.48
N ARG A 646 -16.64 -16.53 10.88
CA ARG A 646 -15.30 -16.75 11.47
C ARG A 646 -14.55 -15.44 11.68
N LEU A 647 -14.52 -14.54 10.69
CA LEU A 647 -13.91 -13.21 10.84
C LEU A 647 -14.59 -12.39 11.95
N LEU A 648 -15.92 -12.39 12.01
CA LEU A 648 -16.68 -11.68 13.06
C LEU A 648 -16.49 -12.29 14.46
N ASN A 649 -16.11 -13.57 14.58
CA ASN A 649 -15.80 -14.22 15.85
C ASN A 649 -14.33 -14.05 16.28
N CYS A 650 -13.37 -14.07 15.33
CA CYS A 650 -11.95 -13.97 15.63
C CYS A 650 -11.46 -12.54 15.87
N PHE A 651 -12.08 -11.56 15.20
CA PHE A 651 -11.70 -10.14 15.24
C PHE A 651 -12.81 -9.30 15.84
N THR A 652 -12.93 -9.30 17.18
CA THR A 652 -13.96 -8.55 17.92
C THR A 652 -13.82 -7.03 17.80
N CYS A 653 -12.61 -6.53 17.51
CA CYS A 653 -12.28 -5.11 17.52
C CYS A 653 -11.57 -4.62 16.24
N ASP A 654 -12.16 -4.87 15.07
CA ASP A 654 -11.61 -4.46 13.77
C ASP A 654 -12.56 -3.52 13.00
N ARG A 655 -12.03 -2.41 12.46
CA ARG A 655 -12.81 -1.42 11.68
C ARG A 655 -13.48 -2.01 10.41
N ARG A 656 -13.08 -3.20 9.95
CA ARG A 656 -13.70 -3.94 8.83
C ARG A 656 -14.96 -4.72 9.21
N ARG A 657 -15.28 -4.87 10.50
CA ARG A 657 -16.49 -5.58 10.97
C ARG A 657 -17.76 -5.08 10.30
N GLY A 658 -17.89 -3.77 10.10
CA GLY A 658 -19.00 -3.19 9.34
C GLY A 658 -19.15 -3.76 7.92
N TYR A 659 -18.06 -3.92 7.19
CA TYR A 659 -18.09 -4.54 5.86
C TYR A 659 -18.48 -6.01 5.93
N TRP A 660 -17.88 -6.78 6.86
CA TRP A 660 -18.19 -8.20 7.03
C TRP A 660 -19.65 -8.44 7.40
N THR A 661 -20.23 -7.66 8.32
CA THR A 661 -21.64 -7.77 8.70
C THR A 661 -22.58 -7.38 7.56
N VAL A 662 -22.21 -6.37 6.74
CA VAL A 662 -22.95 -6.04 5.51
C VAL A 662 -22.91 -7.18 4.49
N ARG A 663 -21.75 -7.82 4.28
CA ARG A 663 -21.63 -8.99 3.39
C ARG A 663 -22.41 -10.19 3.90
N LEU A 664 -22.24 -10.56 5.17
CA LEU A 664 -22.97 -11.68 5.79
C LEU A 664 -24.48 -11.50 5.68
N SER A 665 -24.97 -10.28 5.92
CA SER A 665 -26.38 -9.94 5.77
C SER A 665 -26.84 -10.01 4.30
N VAL A 666 -26.00 -9.68 3.31
CA VAL A 666 -26.29 -9.83 1.87
C VAL A 666 -26.31 -11.30 1.44
N ASP A 667 -25.32 -12.08 1.82
CA ASP A 667 -25.19 -13.48 1.39
C ASP A 667 -26.30 -14.35 1.98
N LEU A 668 -26.80 -14.00 3.18
CA LEU A 668 -28.02 -14.57 3.75
C LEU A 668 -29.29 -14.22 2.94
N GLU A 669 -29.34 -13.10 2.21
CA GLU A 669 -30.43 -12.85 1.25
C GLU A 669 -30.29 -13.75 0.02
N HIS A 670 -29.06 -13.95 -0.49
CA HIS A 670 -28.79 -14.85 -1.62
C HIS A 670 -29.12 -16.32 -1.29
N MET A 671 -28.90 -16.75 -0.05
CA MET A 671 -29.30 -18.07 0.45
C MET A 671 -30.80 -18.21 0.77
N GLY A 672 -31.62 -17.17 0.57
CA GLY A 672 -33.05 -17.22 0.84
C GLY A 672 -33.44 -17.13 2.33
N CYS A 673 -32.55 -16.62 3.18
CA CYS A 673 -32.71 -16.48 4.64
C CYS A 673 -32.96 -15.01 5.08
N PRO A 674 -34.00 -14.29 4.59
CA PRO A 674 -34.18 -12.86 4.83
C PRO A 674 -34.44 -12.50 6.30
N ASN A 675 -34.93 -13.45 7.11
CA ASN A 675 -35.16 -13.25 8.54
C ASN A 675 -33.82 -13.27 9.32
N GLU A 676 -32.88 -14.14 8.94
CA GLU A 676 -31.54 -14.15 9.53
C GLU A 676 -30.71 -12.96 9.01
N SER A 677 -30.81 -12.64 7.72
CA SER A 677 -30.24 -11.41 7.14
C SER A 677 -30.66 -10.15 7.90
N LEU A 678 -31.96 -10.02 8.22
CA LEU A 678 -32.48 -8.94 9.06
C LEU A 678 -31.91 -8.98 10.48
N SER A 679 -31.84 -10.14 11.11
CA SER A 679 -31.26 -10.31 12.46
C SER A 679 -29.79 -9.86 12.51
N VAL A 680 -28.98 -10.28 11.52
CA VAL A 680 -27.58 -9.86 11.36
C VAL A 680 -27.49 -8.35 11.12
N ALA A 681 -28.40 -7.77 10.33
CA ALA A 681 -28.43 -6.32 10.11
C ALA A 681 -28.84 -5.54 11.37
N GLU A 682 -29.78 -6.03 12.16
CA GLU A 682 -30.20 -5.42 13.43
C GLU A 682 -29.08 -5.51 14.48
N ALA A 683 -28.47 -6.69 14.67
CA ALA A 683 -27.34 -6.90 15.57
C ALA A 683 -26.12 -6.05 15.18
N GLY A 684 -25.82 -5.93 13.89
CA GLY A 684 -24.74 -5.10 13.37
C GLY A 684 -24.88 -3.60 13.62
N LEU A 685 -26.05 -3.10 14.01
CA LEU A 685 -26.22 -1.70 14.43
C LEU A 685 -25.88 -1.45 15.90
N LEU A 686 -25.78 -2.51 16.70
CA LEU A 686 -25.34 -2.49 18.10
C LEU A 686 -23.81 -2.58 18.23
N ASP A 687 -23.12 -3.06 17.19
CA ASP A 687 -21.67 -3.21 17.17
C ASP A 687 -20.96 -1.85 16.93
N PRO A 688 -20.07 -1.39 17.85
CA PRO A 688 -19.41 -0.08 17.78
C PRO A 688 -18.34 0.03 16.68
N TRP A 689 -17.95 -1.08 16.05
CA TRP A 689 -17.03 -1.11 14.91
C TRP A 689 -17.76 -1.00 13.56
N VAL A 690 -19.09 -0.86 13.56
CA VAL A 690 -19.90 -0.66 12.35
C VAL A 690 -20.20 0.82 12.14
N ARG A 691 -19.34 1.46 11.32
CA ARG A 691 -19.23 2.92 11.14
C ARG A 691 -19.50 3.36 9.70
N ALA A 692 -19.61 4.68 9.50
CA ALA A 692 -19.77 5.38 8.22
C ALA A 692 -20.71 4.65 7.22
N GLY A 693 -20.27 4.44 5.98
CA GLY A 693 -21.08 3.79 4.93
C GLY A 693 -21.52 2.36 5.24
N SER A 694 -20.79 1.62 6.09
CA SER A 694 -21.23 0.28 6.53
C SER A 694 -22.44 0.36 7.45
N ARG A 695 -22.46 1.34 8.37
CA ARG A 695 -23.61 1.62 9.23
C ARG A 695 -24.83 2.03 8.41
N MET A 696 -24.64 2.96 7.46
CA MET A 696 -25.68 3.41 6.52
C MET A 696 -26.28 2.22 5.73
N ALA A 697 -25.44 1.33 5.21
CA ALA A 697 -25.85 0.14 4.48
C ALA A 697 -26.67 -0.85 5.33
N LEU A 698 -26.32 -1.06 6.61
CA LEU A 698 -27.12 -1.88 7.53
C LEU A 698 -28.45 -1.20 7.90
N GLN A 699 -28.43 0.07 8.26
CA GLN A 699 -29.66 0.80 8.65
C GLN A 699 -30.69 0.79 7.50
N ARG A 700 -30.26 1.04 6.26
CA ARG A 700 -31.11 0.98 5.07
C ARG A 700 -31.59 -0.44 4.75
N ARG A 701 -30.82 -1.47 5.11
CA ARG A 701 -31.24 -2.87 5.02
C ARG A 701 -32.30 -3.23 6.07
N VAL A 702 -32.16 -2.80 7.32
CA VAL A 702 -33.21 -2.96 8.35
C VAL A 702 -34.52 -2.30 7.89
N LEU A 703 -34.47 -1.09 7.31
CA LEU A 703 -35.66 -0.41 6.76
C LEU A 703 -36.26 -1.09 5.51
N ARG A 704 -35.48 -1.91 4.78
CA ARG A 704 -35.96 -2.65 3.60
C ARG A 704 -36.56 -4.00 3.97
N LEU A 705 -35.89 -4.75 4.86
CA LEU A 705 -36.27 -6.11 5.26
C LEU A 705 -37.29 -6.12 6.41
N GLY A 706 -37.15 -5.19 7.36
CA GLY A 706 -38.05 -4.96 8.50
C GLY A 706 -39.35 -4.27 8.11
N LYS A 707 -39.99 -4.68 7.01
CA LYS A 707 -41.36 -4.31 6.65
C LYS A 707 -42.34 -5.36 7.20
N PRO A 708 -43.62 -5.02 7.41
CA PRO A 708 -44.64 -6.00 7.75
C PRO A 708 -44.68 -7.16 6.74
N PRO A 709 -44.89 -8.41 7.18
CA PRO A 709 -45.18 -8.83 8.56
C PRO A 709 -43.93 -9.01 9.46
N ARG A 710 -42.70 -8.85 8.97
CA ARG A 710 -41.47 -9.18 9.73
C ARG A 710 -41.19 -8.26 10.92
N ARG A 711 -41.48 -6.97 10.76
CA ARG A 711 -41.43 -5.94 11.81
C ARG A 711 -42.56 -4.94 11.56
N TRP A 712 -43.15 -4.43 12.63
CA TRP A 712 -44.19 -3.40 12.60
C TRP A 712 -43.72 -2.06 13.16
N LYS A 713 -42.80 -2.07 14.14
CA LYS A 713 -42.16 -0.88 14.70
C LYS A 713 -41.08 -0.35 13.75
N THR A 714 -41.19 0.92 13.36
CA THR A 714 -40.15 1.61 12.58
C THR A 714 -38.98 2.03 13.51
N PRO A 715 -37.71 1.81 13.14
CA PRO A 715 -36.55 2.29 13.92
C PRO A 715 -36.45 3.81 13.98
N SER A 716 -35.95 4.36 15.09
CA SER A 716 -35.82 5.82 15.30
C SER A 716 -34.94 6.52 14.25
N PHE A 717 -33.87 5.88 13.79
CA PHE A 717 -32.99 6.42 12.74
C PHE A 717 -33.66 6.52 11.35
N SER A 718 -34.90 6.05 11.19
CA SER A 718 -35.68 6.14 9.94
C SER A 718 -35.73 7.54 9.36
N GLU A 719 -35.90 8.56 10.20
CA GLU A 719 -36.10 9.95 9.74
C GLU A 719 -34.80 10.57 9.24
N SER A 720 -33.70 10.43 9.98
CA SER A 720 -32.35 10.86 9.58
C SER A 720 -31.96 10.31 8.20
N ILE A 721 -32.22 9.03 7.94
CA ILE A 721 -31.87 8.36 6.67
C ILE A 721 -32.80 8.74 5.52
N LYS A 722 -34.03 9.17 5.83
CA LYS A 722 -35.00 9.68 4.86
C LYS A 722 -34.91 11.20 4.67
N ARG A 723 -34.00 11.89 5.37
CA ARG A 723 -33.76 13.34 5.21
C ARG A 723 -33.50 13.66 3.75
N LYS A 724 -34.30 14.57 3.19
CA LYS A 724 -34.22 14.95 1.79
C LYS A 724 -32.95 15.77 1.54
N ILE A 725 -31.96 15.16 0.91
CA ILE A 725 -30.82 15.86 0.30
C ILE A 725 -31.36 16.66 -0.90
N LYS A 726 -30.84 17.87 -1.14
CA LYS A 726 -31.27 18.70 -2.28
C LYS A 726 -30.71 18.11 -3.57
N GLU A 727 -31.59 17.85 -4.54
CA GLU A 727 -31.21 17.33 -5.86
C GLU A 727 -31.36 18.43 -6.91
N VAL A 728 -30.32 18.63 -7.72
CA VAL A 728 -30.29 19.50 -8.90
C VAL A 728 -30.22 18.60 -10.13
N HIS A 729 -30.90 18.97 -11.22
CA HIS A 729 -30.92 18.19 -12.45
C HIS A 729 -30.44 19.05 -13.62
N ILE A 730 -29.40 18.61 -14.32
CA ILE A 730 -28.79 19.30 -15.46
C ILE A 730 -28.81 18.40 -16.70
N GLN A 731 -28.92 19.01 -17.88
CA GLN A 731 -28.92 18.27 -19.14
C GLN A 731 -27.54 18.34 -19.80
N GLY A 732 -27.04 17.21 -20.31
CA GLY A 732 -25.82 17.15 -21.11
C GLY A 732 -26.04 16.41 -22.42
N ARG A 733 -25.40 16.86 -23.50
CA ARG A 733 -25.39 16.15 -24.79
C ARG A 733 -24.37 14.99 -24.72
N PRO A 734 -24.78 13.70 -24.72
CA PRO A 734 -23.87 12.59 -24.49
C PRO A 734 -23.02 12.28 -25.74
N LEU A 735 -21.74 11.96 -25.52
CA LEU A 735 -20.82 11.44 -26.53
C LEU A 735 -20.81 9.89 -26.56
N ASN A 736 -21.11 9.24 -25.44
CA ASN A 736 -21.21 7.78 -25.34
C ASN A 736 -22.26 7.34 -24.30
N CYS A 737 -22.99 6.26 -24.61
CA CYS A 737 -24.05 5.69 -23.76
C CYS A 737 -23.87 4.19 -23.47
N GLU A 738 -22.67 3.66 -23.69
CA GLU A 738 -22.33 2.26 -23.41
C GLU A 738 -22.29 1.96 -21.91
N ALA A 739 -22.63 0.73 -21.52
CA ALA A 739 -22.48 0.28 -20.13
C ALA A 739 -21.01 -0.05 -19.83
N GLY A 740 -20.50 0.40 -18.68
CA GLY A 740 -19.13 0.08 -18.22
C GLY A 740 -18.01 0.99 -18.76
N ARG A 741 -18.31 2.00 -19.59
CA ARG A 741 -17.38 3.10 -19.92
C ARG A 741 -17.76 4.37 -19.16
N LYS A 742 -16.79 5.24 -18.83
CA LYS A 742 -17.07 6.59 -18.30
C LYS A 742 -17.90 7.37 -19.33
N SER A 743 -19.02 7.93 -18.90
CA SER A 743 -19.84 8.81 -19.73
C SER A 743 -19.13 10.13 -20.00
N ARG A 744 -19.09 10.53 -21.26
CA ARG A 744 -18.52 11.79 -21.76
C ARG A 744 -19.62 12.62 -22.40
N PHE A 745 -19.47 13.92 -22.35
CA PHE A 745 -20.48 14.90 -22.79
C PHE A 745 -19.80 16.00 -23.60
N TYR A 746 -20.56 16.69 -24.45
CA TYR A 746 -20.12 17.96 -25.04
C TYR A 746 -20.29 19.09 -24.01
N GLY A 747 -19.26 19.92 -23.86
CA GLY A 747 -19.34 21.19 -23.14
C GLY A 747 -20.07 22.28 -23.93
N GLU A 748 -20.17 23.48 -23.36
CA GLU A 748 -20.78 24.66 -24.00
C GLU A 748 -19.88 25.22 -25.13
N ASP A 749 -18.57 25.01 -25.00
CA ASP A 749 -17.52 25.21 -26.00
C ASP A 749 -17.57 24.20 -27.16
N GLY A 750 -18.32 23.10 -27.01
CA GLY A 750 -18.34 21.98 -27.95
C GLY A 750 -17.24 20.95 -27.74
N GLU A 751 -16.40 21.09 -26.70
CA GLU A 751 -15.32 20.15 -26.39
C GLU A 751 -15.78 18.94 -25.58
N GLN A 752 -14.94 17.90 -25.52
CA GLN A 752 -15.27 16.64 -24.83
C GLN A 752 -14.96 16.68 -23.33
N CYS A 753 -16.00 16.77 -22.50
CA CYS A 753 -15.91 16.85 -21.03
C CYS A 753 -16.44 15.60 -20.29
N GLY A 754 -16.15 15.53 -18.98
CA GLY A 754 -16.76 14.58 -18.03
C GLY A 754 -18.05 15.12 -17.40
N VAL A 755 -18.77 14.28 -16.64
CA VAL A 755 -20.00 14.72 -15.92
C VAL A 755 -19.68 15.76 -14.84
N GLU A 756 -18.52 15.62 -14.22
CA GLU A 756 -18.01 16.44 -13.14
C GLU A 756 -17.65 17.84 -13.65
N GLN A 757 -17.02 17.90 -14.84
CA GLN A 757 -16.71 19.16 -15.53
C GLN A 757 -17.96 19.85 -16.09
N LEU A 758 -18.92 19.10 -16.63
CA LEU A 758 -20.21 19.65 -17.07
C LEU A 758 -20.97 20.30 -15.91
N ALA A 759 -20.95 19.67 -14.73
CA ALA A 759 -21.53 20.23 -13.52
C ALA A 759 -20.79 21.49 -13.04
N LEU A 760 -19.45 21.54 -13.12
CA LEU A 760 -18.67 22.75 -12.83
C LEU A 760 -19.08 23.93 -13.72
N HIS A 761 -19.19 23.73 -15.04
CA HIS A 761 -19.66 24.77 -15.96
C HIS A 761 -21.07 25.28 -15.59
N TYR A 762 -22.01 24.37 -15.33
CA TYR A 762 -23.37 24.73 -14.90
C TYR A 762 -23.38 25.61 -13.64
N TYR A 763 -22.61 25.26 -12.60
CA TYR A 763 -22.57 26.05 -11.37
C TYR A 763 -21.84 27.39 -11.53
N ALA A 764 -20.85 27.49 -12.42
CA ALA A 764 -20.23 28.75 -12.78
C ALA A 764 -21.24 29.70 -13.46
N THR A 765 -21.91 29.23 -14.51
CA THR A 765 -22.86 30.03 -15.32
C THR A 765 -24.12 30.43 -14.54
N GLU A 766 -24.78 29.50 -13.86
CA GLU A 766 -26.09 29.74 -13.22
C GLU A 766 -26.01 30.34 -11.81
N GLY A 767 -24.82 30.40 -11.19
CA GLY A 767 -24.70 30.82 -9.79
C GLY A 767 -23.43 31.57 -9.39
N GLY A 768 -22.51 31.83 -10.33
CA GLY A 768 -21.24 32.51 -10.07
C GLY A 768 -20.30 31.73 -9.17
N TRP A 769 -20.41 30.39 -9.15
CA TRP A 769 -19.56 29.54 -8.30
C TRP A 769 -18.21 29.29 -8.97
N GLN A 770 -17.13 29.50 -8.22
CA GLN A 770 -15.84 28.87 -8.48
C GLN A 770 -15.84 27.46 -7.87
N GLY A 771 -14.95 26.58 -8.34
CA GLY A 771 -14.93 25.22 -7.83
C GLY A 771 -13.89 24.32 -8.49
N VAL A 772 -13.60 23.19 -7.82
CA VAL A 772 -12.69 22.16 -8.32
C VAL A 772 -13.28 20.75 -8.15
N HIS A 773 -12.93 19.87 -9.09
CA HIS A 773 -13.24 18.44 -9.02
C HIS A 773 -12.09 17.69 -8.32
N THR A 774 -12.33 17.31 -7.07
CA THR A 774 -11.27 16.90 -6.14
C THR A 774 -11.47 15.52 -5.53
N GLU A 775 -12.70 15.02 -5.53
CA GLU A 775 -13.10 13.93 -4.62
C GLU A 775 -12.62 14.27 -3.19
N SER A 776 -11.95 13.33 -2.51
CA SER A 776 -11.38 13.55 -1.17
C SER A 776 -10.08 14.35 -1.14
N GLY A 777 -9.48 14.70 -2.29
CA GLY A 777 -8.11 15.24 -2.37
C GLY A 777 -7.89 16.56 -1.61
N ILE A 778 -8.71 17.58 -1.89
CA ILE A 778 -8.58 18.90 -1.25
C ILE A 778 -8.88 18.82 0.24
N TRP A 779 -9.85 17.99 0.62
CA TRP A 779 -10.30 17.79 1.99
C TRP A 779 -9.23 17.15 2.88
N LEU A 780 -8.51 16.16 2.36
CA LEU A 780 -7.38 15.54 3.06
C LEU A 780 -6.13 16.44 3.05
N THR A 781 -5.97 17.29 2.03
CA THR A 781 -4.90 18.29 1.97
C THR A 781 -5.11 19.40 3.01
N ILE A 782 -6.32 19.94 3.11
CA ILE A 782 -6.71 20.92 4.14
C ILE A 782 -6.53 20.31 5.54
N PHE A 783 -7.00 19.07 5.77
CA PHE A 783 -6.79 18.38 7.05
C PHE A 783 -5.29 18.22 7.39
N GLY A 784 -4.48 17.76 6.44
CA GLY A 784 -3.05 17.55 6.65
C GLY A 784 -2.29 18.84 6.97
N LEU A 785 -2.64 19.96 6.33
CA LEU A 785 -2.05 21.27 6.60
C LEU A 785 -2.49 21.83 7.97
N LEU A 786 -3.81 21.83 8.24
CA LEU A 786 -4.37 22.37 9.50
C LEU A 786 -3.99 21.58 10.75
N MET A 787 -3.71 20.29 10.60
CA MET A 787 -3.38 19.38 11.70
C MET A 787 -1.89 18.94 11.68
N TRP A 788 -1.01 19.63 10.94
CA TRP A 788 0.38 19.19 10.74
C TRP A 788 1.13 18.93 12.05
N ASP A 789 1.15 19.89 12.97
CA ASP A 789 1.79 19.79 14.30
C ASP A 789 1.21 18.66 15.16
N VAL A 790 -0.05 18.27 14.90
CA VAL A 790 -0.76 17.20 15.60
C VAL A 790 -0.47 15.83 14.96
N LEU A 791 -0.29 15.79 13.64
CA LEU A 791 0.11 14.58 12.91
C LEU A 791 1.53 14.16 13.27
N PHE A 792 2.45 15.13 13.38
CA PHE A 792 3.87 14.93 13.65
C PHE A 792 4.27 15.23 15.10
N SER A 793 3.31 15.30 16.02
CA SER A 793 3.54 15.44 17.47
C SER A 793 4.34 14.27 18.03
N ASP A 794 5.35 14.55 18.84
CA ASP A 794 6.18 13.53 19.50
C ASP A 794 5.35 12.65 20.44
N LEU A 795 5.21 11.37 20.07
CA LEU A 795 4.51 10.34 20.83
C LEU A 795 5.24 8.98 20.73
N PRO A 796 5.23 8.14 21.77
CA PRO A 796 5.88 6.84 21.72
C PRO A 796 5.29 5.90 20.66
N ASN A 797 6.15 5.11 20.02
CA ASN A 797 5.86 4.01 19.10
C ASN A 797 5.10 4.31 17.80
N VAL A 798 4.57 5.53 17.61
CA VAL A 798 3.84 5.93 16.40
C VAL A 798 4.76 6.31 15.23
N PHE A 799 6.00 6.70 15.53
CA PHE A 799 7.09 6.85 14.56
C PHE A 799 8.21 5.86 14.91
N ARG A 800 8.72 5.17 13.88
CA ARG A 800 9.68 4.07 13.99
C ARG A 800 10.92 4.31 13.13
N THR A 801 10.74 4.76 11.89
CA THR A 801 11.84 5.18 11.01
C THR A 801 11.51 6.52 10.34
N ARG A 802 12.56 7.24 9.93
CA ARG A 802 12.48 8.57 9.30
C ARG A 802 11.80 8.61 7.91
N PHE A 803 11.29 7.48 7.44
CA PHE A 803 10.68 7.29 6.12
C PHE A 803 9.13 7.17 6.18
N GLN A 804 8.52 7.54 7.30
CA GLN A 804 7.06 7.60 7.46
C GLN A 804 6.46 8.92 6.95
N THR A 805 5.30 8.83 6.30
CA THR A 805 4.49 10.00 5.85
C THR A 805 3.30 10.31 6.77
N ALA A 806 3.14 9.52 7.85
CA ALA A 806 2.13 9.66 8.90
C ALA A 806 2.51 8.82 10.11
N PRO A 807 1.97 9.13 11.31
CA PRO A 807 2.10 8.26 12.46
C PRO A 807 1.31 6.95 12.25
N LEU A 808 1.84 5.83 12.76
CA LEU A 808 1.24 4.49 12.58
C LEU A 808 -0.17 4.35 13.15
N ASP A 809 -0.56 5.23 14.08
CA ASP A 809 -1.87 5.21 14.73
C ASP A 809 -2.97 5.99 13.99
N LEU A 810 -2.65 6.79 12.96
CA LEU A 810 -3.60 7.68 12.24
C LEU A 810 -4.86 6.95 11.74
N GLU A 811 -4.72 5.72 11.24
CA GLU A 811 -5.87 4.93 10.74
C GLU A 811 -6.56 4.11 11.85
N THR A 812 -6.41 4.51 13.12
CA THR A 812 -6.97 3.84 14.32
C THR A 812 -7.61 4.83 15.31
N ASP A 813 -8.36 4.31 16.30
CA ASP A 813 -9.02 5.12 17.34
C ASP A 813 -8.01 5.78 18.31
N HIS A 814 -6.78 5.25 18.38
CA HIS A 814 -5.73 5.77 19.28
C HIS A 814 -5.26 7.17 18.89
N PHE A 815 -5.25 7.51 17.59
CA PHE A 815 -4.76 8.81 17.11
C PHE A 815 -5.42 9.99 17.81
N TYR A 816 -6.76 9.94 17.89
CA TYR A 816 -7.54 10.94 18.60
C TYR A 816 -7.32 10.88 20.10
N LEU A 817 -7.45 9.69 20.70
CA LEU A 817 -7.39 9.51 22.15
C LEU A 817 -6.06 10.02 22.74
N ALA A 818 -4.94 9.61 22.16
CA ALA A 818 -3.59 9.99 22.60
C ALA A 818 -3.28 11.50 22.41
N ARG A 819 -3.98 12.18 21.50
CA ARG A 819 -3.77 13.60 21.16
C ARG A 819 -4.95 14.49 21.53
N THR A 820 -5.89 14.01 22.36
CA THR A 820 -7.19 14.68 22.60
C THR A 820 -7.05 16.18 22.94
N SER A 821 -6.10 16.53 23.81
CA SER A 821 -5.82 17.92 24.20
C SER A 821 -5.24 18.77 23.07
N LEU A 822 -4.29 18.22 22.30
CA LEU A 822 -3.69 18.90 21.14
C LEU A 822 -4.71 19.11 20.02
N ILE A 823 -5.53 18.09 19.75
CA ILE A 823 -6.61 18.12 18.76
C ILE A 823 -7.63 19.18 19.14
N GLU A 824 -8.24 19.11 20.33
CA GLU A 824 -9.29 20.05 20.70
C GLU A 824 -8.78 21.50 20.81
N SER A 825 -7.52 21.70 21.23
CA SER A 825 -6.84 23.02 21.17
C SER A 825 -6.70 23.54 19.74
N GLN A 826 -6.25 22.71 18.80
CA GLN A 826 -6.11 23.11 17.38
C GLN A 826 -7.48 23.34 16.72
N LEU A 827 -8.48 22.53 17.05
CA LEU A 827 -9.86 22.69 16.57
C LEU A 827 -10.52 23.97 17.10
N GLN A 828 -10.19 24.40 18.33
CA GLN A 828 -10.65 25.68 18.86
C GLN A 828 -10.11 26.86 18.04
N LYS A 829 -8.81 26.89 17.71
CA LYS A 829 -8.22 27.92 16.82
C LYS A 829 -8.90 27.99 15.46
N ILE A 830 -9.18 26.81 14.87
CA ILE A 830 -9.91 26.68 13.59
C ILE A 830 -11.35 27.22 13.71
N GLN A 831 -12.01 26.97 14.85
CA GLN A 831 -13.35 27.48 15.13
C GLN A 831 -13.37 29.01 15.33
N GLU A 832 -12.31 29.57 15.90
CA GLU A 832 -12.11 31.02 16.13
C GLU A 832 -11.73 31.79 14.86
N GLY A 833 -11.34 31.09 13.78
CA GLY A 833 -11.13 31.67 12.45
C GLY A 833 -9.69 31.61 11.92
N LEU A 834 -8.73 31.15 12.73
CA LEU A 834 -7.29 31.13 12.39
C LEU A 834 -6.91 30.09 11.32
N ALA A 835 -7.88 29.45 10.66
CA ALA A 835 -7.67 28.37 9.71
C ALA A 835 -6.86 28.81 8.46
N GLU A 836 -7.08 30.02 7.95
CA GLU A 836 -6.32 30.50 6.79
C GLU A 836 -4.84 30.77 7.15
N GLU A 837 -4.59 31.39 8.31
CA GLU A 837 -3.24 31.66 8.83
C GLU A 837 -2.46 30.36 9.06
N ILE A 838 -3.07 29.39 9.74
CA ILE A 838 -2.48 28.06 9.98
C ILE A 838 -2.18 27.34 8.66
N LEU A 839 -3.08 27.42 7.68
CA LEU A 839 -2.90 26.78 6.38
C LEU A 839 -1.75 27.40 5.58
N ILE A 840 -1.63 28.74 5.60
CA ILE A 840 -0.52 29.45 4.92
C ILE A 840 0.82 29.09 5.57
N ALA A 841 0.93 29.19 6.91
CA ALA A 841 2.19 28.91 7.60
C ALA A 841 2.63 27.45 7.40
N SER A 842 1.69 26.50 7.51
CA SER A 842 1.93 25.08 7.25
C SER A 842 2.36 24.82 5.79
N TRP A 843 1.74 25.49 4.81
CA TRP A 843 2.14 25.39 3.42
C TRP A 843 3.56 25.90 3.19
N GLU A 844 3.90 27.09 3.70
CA GLU A 844 5.22 27.71 3.51
C GLU A 844 6.35 26.92 4.17
N LEU A 845 6.12 26.38 5.37
CA LEU A 845 7.10 25.55 6.09
C LEU A 845 7.27 24.14 5.50
N HIS A 846 6.22 23.59 4.89
CA HIS A 846 6.16 22.16 4.59
C HIS A 846 5.95 21.79 3.11
N ILE A 847 5.85 22.75 2.18
CA ILE A 847 5.74 22.46 0.73
C ILE A 847 6.77 21.43 0.25
N GLY A 848 6.30 20.47 -0.56
CA GLY A 848 7.09 19.33 -1.07
C GLY A 848 7.38 18.22 -0.05
N THR A 849 6.90 18.34 1.20
CA THR A 849 7.09 17.32 2.25
C THR A 849 5.98 16.27 2.19
N ALA A 850 6.34 14.99 2.12
CA ALA A 850 5.40 13.90 1.90
C ALA A 850 4.56 13.59 3.16
N CYS A 851 3.28 13.96 3.14
CA CYS A 851 2.32 13.70 4.21
C CYS A 851 1.09 12.92 3.69
N ARG A 852 0.61 11.95 4.47
CA ARG A 852 -0.56 11.12 4.14
C ARG A 852 -1.81 11.99 3.96
N GLY A 853 -2.29 12.09 2.71
CA GLY A 853 -3.50 12.84 2.35
C GLY A 853 -3.23 14.24 1.77
N VAL A 854 -2.02 14.78 1.91
CA VAL A 854 -1.60 16.05 1.31
C VAL A 854 -1.16 15.82 -0.14
N ASN A 855 -1.64 16.65 -1.06
CA ASN A 855 -1.21 16.64 -2.46
C ASN A 855 -0.85 18.07 -2.91
N TRP A 856 0.46 18.33 -2.98
CA TRP A 856 1.03 19.64 -3.33
C TRP A 856 0.80 20.03 -4.81
N ASP A 857 0.72 19.05 -5.72
CA ASP A 857 0.65 19.29 -7.16
C ASP A 857 -0.78 19.46 -7.69
N ARG A 858 -1.79 18.95 -6.97
CA ARG A 858 -3.20 18.96 -7.41
C ARG A 858 -3.97 20.22 -7.01
N HIS A 859 -3.53 20.96 -6.01
CA HIS A 859 -4.27 22.07 -5.41
C HIS A 859 -3.34 23.26 -5.18
N SER A 860 -3.70 24.45 -5.68
CA SER A 860 -2.90 25.65 -5.40
C SER A 860 -3.19 26.18 -3.99
N LEU A 861 -2.24 26.92 -3.43
CA LEU A 861 -2.46 27.67 -2.18
C LEU A 861 -3.65 28.63 -2.31
N SER A 862 -3.93 29.17 -3.50
CA SER A 862 -5.08 30.04 -3.73
C SER A 862 -6.42 29.29 -3.58
N ASP A 863 -6.53 28.08 -4.11
CA ASP A 863 -7.73 27.24 -3.97
C ASP A 863 -7.94 26.80 -2.52
N LEU A 864 -6.85 26.42 -1.85
CA LEU A 864 -6.86 25.98 -0.46
C LEU A 864 -7.24 27.10 0.51
N ARG A 865 -6.71 28.31 0.29
CA ARG A 865 -7.12 29.53 1.02
C ARG A 865 -8.59 29.84 0.76
N ALA A 866 -9.00 29.96 -0.50
CA ALA A 866 -10.39 30.26 -0.86
C ALA A 866 -11.38 29.24 -0.27
N ALA A 867 -11.00 27.97 -0.20
CA ALA A 867 -11.76 26.93 0.48
C ALA A 867 -11.92 27.23 1.98
N VAL A 868 -10.84 27.40 2.74
CA VAL A 868 -10.95 27.63 4.20
C VAL A 868 -11.59 28.97 4.56
N SER A 869 -11.42 30.02 3.75
CA SER A 869 -12.08 31.33 3.96
C SER A 869 -13.59 31.29 3.65
N CYS A 870 -14.05 30.40 2.76
CA CYS A 870 -15.47 30.22 2.44
C CYS A 870 -16.19 29.18 3.32
N ILE A 871 -15.45 28.31 4.01
CA ILE A 871 -15.99 27.38 5.00
C ILE A 871 -16.03 28.08 6.36
N ARG A 872 -17.17 28.01 7.05
CA ARG A 872 -17.29 28.57 8.40
C ARG A 872 -16.41 27.78 9.38
N GLY A 873 -15.61 28.47 10.20
CA GLY A 873 -14.71 27.85 11.20
C GLY A 873 -15.31 26.68 12.00
N PRO A 874 -16.52 26.78 12.59
CA PRO A 874 -17.17 25.66 13.27
C PRO A 874 -17.45 24.43 12.39
N CYS A 875 -17.77 24.62 11.10
CA CYS A 875 -17.98 23.54 10.14
C CYS A 875 -16.65 22.84 9.82
N LEU A 876 -15.57 23.62 9.65
CA LEU A 876 -14.21 23.13 9.39
C LEU A 876 -13.62 22.39 10.61
N ALA A 877 -13.80 22.93 11.81
CA ALA A 877 -13.40 22.28 13.05
C ALA A 877 -14.19 20.97 13.28
N SER A 878 -15.49 20.95 13.03
CA SER A 878 -16.30 19.72 13.07
C SER A 878 -15.83 18.68 12.05
N PHE A 879 -15.51 19.10 10.82
CA PHE A 879 -14.94 18.25 9.79
C PHE A 879 -13.59 17.63 10.20
N CYS A 880 -12.64 18.45 10.66
CA CYS A 880 -11.33 17.98 11.13
C CYS A 880 -11.44 17.04 12.33
N ARG A 881 -12.40 17.26 13.24
CA ARG A 881 -12.69 16.35 14.36
C ARG A 881 -13.07 14.95 13.88
N HIS A 882 -13.94 14.84 12.88
CA HIS A 882 -14.38 13.54 12.35
C HIS A 882 -13.25 12.78 11.63
N LEU A 883 -12.36 13.47 10.90
CA LEU A 883 -11.17 12.86 10.33
C LEU A 883 -10.14 12.44 11.39
N ALA A 884 -9.97 13.21 12.46
CA ALA A 884 -9.10 12.81 13.57
C ALA A 884 -9.64 11.58 14.32
N GLN A 885 -10.96 11.50 14.53
CA GLN A 885 -11.59 10.37 15.23
C GLN A 885 -11.60 9.07 14.39
N ASP A 886 -11.88 9.13 13.09
CA ASP A 886 -11.85 7.95 12.22
C ASP A 886 -11.43 8.26 10.78
N TYR A 887 -10.15 8.61 10.62
CA TYR A 887 -9.53 8.86 9.31
C TYR A 887 -9.82 7.73 8.31
N ARG A 888 -9.73 6.46 8.75
CA ARG A 888 -9.93 5.28 7.89
C ARG A 888 -11.35 5.19 7.33
N SER A 889 -12.37 5.47 8.13
CA SER A 889 -13.77 5.40 7.73
C SER A 889 -14.22 6.62 6.92
N TRP A 890 -13.50 7.74 7.00
CA TRP A 890 -13.92 9.02 6.43
C TRP A 890 -13.05 9.52 5.27
N SER A 891 -11.80 9.06 5.10
CA SER A 891 -10.88 9.49 4.04
C SER A 891 -11.26 9.06 2.60
N SER A 892 -12.50 8.60 2.37
CA SER A 892 -13.00 8.24 1.04
C SER A 892 -14.51 8.48 0.91
N GLY A 893 -14.97 8.70 -0.33
CA GLY A 893 -16.38 8.93 -0.64
C GLY A 893 -16.91 10.32 -0.27
N MET A 894 -16.02 11.31 -0.16
CA MET A 894 -16.39 12.73 -0.16
C MET A 894 -17.11 13.10 -1.47
N PRO A 895 -17.97 14.14 -1.49
CA PRO A 895 -18.55 14.67 -2.73
C PRO A 895 -17.50 15.07 -3.76
N ASP A 896 -17.80 14.88 -5.05
CA ASP A 896 -16.84 15.04 -6.15
C ASP A 896 -16.35 16.49 -6.30
N LEU A 897 -17.27 17.46 -6.18
CA LEU A 897 -17.01 18.88 -6.35
C LEU A 897 -17.01 19.62 -5.01
N PHE A 898 -16.01 20.47 -4.82
CA PHE A 898 -16.04 21.55 -3.86
C PHE A 898 -16.20 22.89 -4.59
N LEU A 899 -17.21 23.67 -4.21
CA LEU A 899 -17.56 24.95 -4.82
C LEU A 899 -17.53 26.07 -3.77
N TRP A 900 -17.12 27.27 -4.18
CA TRP A 900 -17.14 28.47 -3.35
C TRP A 900 -17.50 29.74 -4.15
N ARG A 901 -17.87 30.80 -3.43
CA ARG A 901 -18.01 32.16 -3.97
C ARG A 901 -17.89 33.20 -2.87
N PHE A 902 -17.44 34.40 -3.21
CA PHE A 902 -17.32 35.53 -2.29
C PHE A 902 -18.43 36.56 -2.51
N HIS A 903 -18.97 37.10 -1.41
CA HIS A 903 -19.98 38.16 -1.36
C HIS A 903 -19.34 39.44 -0.81
N GLY A 904 -18.47 40.06 -1.61
CA GLY A 904 -17.55 41.09 -1.14
C GLY A 904 -16.41 40.52 -0.29
N ASP A 905 -15.61 41.41 0.28
CA ASP A 905 -14.24 41.10 0.74
C ASP A 905 -14.16 40.20 1.99
N TYR A 906 -15.27 40.03 2.73
CA TYR A 906 -15.28 39.43 4.07
C TYR A 906 -16.30 38.30 4.28
N LYS A 907 -16.98 37.80 3.22
CA LYS A 907 -17.99 36.75 3.35
C LYS A 907 -17.95 35.75 2.19
N GLY A 908 -17.38 34.58 2.42
CA GLY A 908 -17.51 33.45 1.52
C GLY A 908 -18.73 32.58 1.79
N GLU A 909 -19.19 31.86 0.77
CA GLU A 909 -20.10 30.72 0.87
C GLU A 909 -19.44 29.49 0.23
N ALA A 910 -19.49 28.35 0.91
CA ALA A 910 -19.02 27.06 0.40
C ALA A 910 -20.19 26.07 0.19
N LYS A 911 -20.09 25.25 -0.87
CA LYS A 911 -21.04 24.18 -1.19
C LYS A 911 -20.28 22.93 -1.65
N LEU A 912 -20.72 21.76 -1.19
CA LEU A 912 -20.25 20.48 -1.71
C LEU A 912 -21.30 19.87 -2.65
N VAL A 913 -20.87 19.32 -3.79
CA VAL A 913 -21.77 18.71 -4.76
C VAL A 913 -21.26 17.33 -5.20
N GLU A 914 -22.14 16.35 -5.06
CA GLU A 914 -21.95 14.98 -5.54
C GLU A 914 -22.63 14.83 -6.91
N VAL A 915 -21.89 14.40 -7.92
CA VAL A 915 -22.31 14.42 -9.33
C VAL A 915 -22.64 13.00 -9.80
N LYS A 916 -23.88 12.80 -10.24
CA LYS A 916 -24.38 11.48 -10.69
C LYS A 916 -24.80 11.51 -12.16
N GLY A 917 -24.04 10.79 -12.98
CA GLY A 917 -24.38 10.55 -14.39
C GLY A 917 -25.64 9.68 -14.56
N PRO A 918 -26.16 9.52 -15.79
CA PRO A 918 -27.50 8.97 -16.06
C PRO A 918 -27.82 7.55 -15.55
N ARG A 919 -26.81 6.80 -15.09
CA ARG A 919 -26.95 5.43 -14.57
C ARG A 919 -26.29 5.22 -13.20
N ASP A 920 -25.71 6.26 -12.61
CA ASP A 920 -24.98 6.16 -11.34
C ASP A 920 -25.89 6.46 -10.14
N GLN A 921 -25.53 5.96 -8.96
CA GLN A 921 -26.28 6.13 -7.72
C GLN A 921 -25.35 6.43 -6.55
N LEU A 922 -25.85 7.24 -5.59
CA LEU A 922 -25.13 7.53 -4.34
C LEU A 922 -24.78 6.23 -3.60
N SER A 923 -23.48 5.97 -3.46
CA SER A 923 -22.97 4.88 -2.63
C SER A 923 -23.34 5.08 -1.16
N GLU A 924 -23.36 4.01 -0.37
CA GLU A 924 -23.72 4.11 1.05
C GLU A 924 -22.70 4.92 1.87
N GLN A 925 -21.44 4.99 1.41
CA GLN A 925 -20.42 5.88 1.96
C GLN A 925 -20.71 7.35 1.64
N GLN A 926 -21.00 7.70 0.38
CA GLN A 926 -21.38 9.06 -0.01
C GLN A 926 -22.65 9.52 0.71
N ARG A 927 -23.61 8.61 0.96
CA ARG A 927 -24.81 8.90 1.77
C ARG A 927 -24.48 9.19 3.24
N ALA A 928 -23.56 8.44 3.84
CA ALA A 928 -23.08 8.73 5.18
C ALA A 928 -22.38 10.10 5.25
N TRP A 929 -21.54 10.41 4.24
CA TRP A 929 -20.85 11.69 4.13
C TRP A 929 -21.81 12.86 3.96
N LEU A 930 -22.75 12.80 3.00
CA LEU A 930 -23.70 13.89 2.74
C LEU A 930 -24.56 14.21 3.97
N LEU A 931 -24.99 13.20 4.74
CA LEU A 931 -25.73 13.43 5.99
C LEU A 931 -24.84 14.04 7.08
N LEU A 932 -23.62 13.52 7.28
CA LEU A 932 -22.65 14.09 8.22
C LEU A 932 -22.34 15.56 7.91
N LEU A 933 -22.13 15.90 6.63
CA LEU A 933 -21.89 17.26 6.18
C LEU A 933 -23.07 18.20 6.46
N MET A 934 -24.32 17.72 6.27
CA MET A 934 -25.53 18.48 6.65
C MET A 934 -25.65 18.68 8.17
N ASP A 935 -25.13 17.77 8.99
CA ASP A 935 -25.11 17.88 10.46
C ASP A 935 -23.96 18.77 10.94
N CYS A 936 -22.82 18.79 10.24
CA CYS A 936 -21.76 19.78 10.38
C CYS A 936 -22.14 21.19 9.88
N GLY A 937 -23.31 21.35 9.22
CA GLY A 937 -23.83 22.64 8.76
C GLY A 937 -23.36 23.07 7.36
N PHE A 938 -22.78 22.19 6.55
CA PHE A 938 -22.43 22.49 5.16
C PHE A 938 -23.65 22.49 4.24
N ILE A 939 -23.60 23.30 3.18
CA ILE A 939 -24.56 23.24 2.07
C ILE A 939 -24.13 22.08 1.16
N VAL A 940 -24.99 21.07 1.02
CA VAL A 940 -24.73 19.92 0.14
C VAL A 940 -25.85 19.71 -0.89
N GLU A 941 -25.47 19.36 -2.11
CA GLU A 941 -26.38 19.07 -3.22
C GLU A 941 -25.96 17.80 -3.97
N VAL A 942 -26.91 17.16 -4.65
CA VAL A 942 -26.65 16.05 -5.58
C VAL A 942 -27.04 16.49 -6.97
N CYS A 943 -26.06 16.60 -7.87
CA CYS A 943 -26.25 17.05 -9.25
C CYS A 943 -26.42 15.85 -10.18
N LYS A 944 -27.64 15.62 -10.65
CA LYS A 944 -27.97 14.54 -11.58
C LYS A 944 -27.86 15.04 -13.03
N VAL A 945 -26.96 14.43 -13.79
CA VAL A 945 -26.81 14.69 -15.23
C VAL A 945 -27.74 13.75 -15.99
N SER A 946 -28.69 14.30 -16.73
CA SER A 946 -29.53 13.56 -17.68
C SER A 946 -29.05 13.79 -19.13
N PRO A 947 -29.31 12.85 -20.05
CA PRO A 947 -29.12 13.11 -21.48
C PRO A 947 -30.08 14.21 -21.93
N ALA A 948 -29.58 15.20 -22.67
CA ALA A 948 -30.42 16.16 -23.38
C ALA A 948 -31.36 15.42 -24.35
N ILE A 949 -32.64 15.80 -24.37
CA ILE A 949 -33.63 15.18 -25.25
C ILE A 949 -33.40 15.68 -26.68
N THR A 950 -32.76 14.85 -27.51
CA THR A 950 -32.78 15.03 -28.97
C THR A 950 -34.18 14.72 -29.47
N PHE A 951 -34.96 15.77 -29.75
CA PHE A 951 -36.14 15.64 -30.62
C PHE A 951 -35.65 15.25 -32.03
N PRO A 952 -36.33 14.30 -32.70
CA PRO A 952 -35.97 13.84 -34.05
C PRO A 952 -36.39 14.81 -35.15
#